data_AF-A0A451BAW3-F1
#
_entry.id   AF-A0A451BAW3-F1
#
_cell.length_a   1.000
_cell.length_b   1.000
_cell.length_c   1.000
_cell.angle_alpha   90.00
_cell.angle_beta   90.00
_cell.angle_gamma   90.00
#
_symmetry.space_group_name_H-M   'P 1'
#
loop_
_entity.id
_entity.type
_entity.pdbx_description
1 polymer ?
#
loop_
_entity_poly.entity_id
_entity_poly.type
_entity_poly.pdbx_seq_one_letter_code
_entity_poly.pdbx_strand_id
1 'polypeptide(L)'
;MTTETAKKAPIATARELAEQCHTLGLTCTEDALDCLGQIERIFSNFAESPERKARARACLQVVIAAGDGDAAFREALRLLHAYPAEQSRPRPRPPEPWKDLVSPQDPGWIEWIERLAQEDDRDNIRTFSRHLSGIFHNALHNVSGELSEEETFLNGKPAIEAALSQLLDSMDMPTRLRLEEWRERIVEIEERTRAAEVMARLQTAHDQGNWGELKELLSRTAGLLLSDEQQKSIGRMDEEATEYHRWHDEFIRTLKIIENFTSEDGSPLPWPWPIEIARQHQMEKGLERWGTEDEQARCARALDDVIVSAGQFLVKQETVPERRLDVLHKVRETWREATRERQPIPAAWTGLLTATQQELDNRFRNRAAQVRAGFRMGEDWTGIGAPAHLSPAAREEYNTLLGELESLKGLDTRLGIWEREAEVSLIDSEPFRAFQIDLDALALKWEQAPGFREIRQRFAGLTEALKRVAEARECLIRGDSRELEQALRILETVNLPLAEGELRNAKTLLQDIHLTNRIRAGEIAEISEADLARAGPGVQRLYDEARACRDLLAACRDALKAFDPALPFETYTKEILALRKSLEASTLQCSHPDQDRRTRLQDELLDVISKRAAKDIAHLGRRCHPYPLIPSELLAELRFEQDALQRTLALPTLEDAGGRELLRNLNRPGIILSVHALCHKCEWEEAESLSRKMPATPLPGFSGDAHRGLLATIAATRLRFEKGSDEEWLKLFAAQPDILLQRHADQKRYLALLRDCEVSTMPHLAGHIRVLEERFPALVFLRGMVRVALDPLAAAPELTHGQPMNEDLAFLRRVLERAVAECISNEAIRQLWDRLDQGQRQLVWPQPVDPFELQRQRFDKQRKKFQEQMLDSRYPLHKIRTDLRELSGKCAVVLRGDGLLGELDIAVELESEMQTLSQKDPWAPETIEQIRLCQGLLGRLNVKFAGLGEARGWRRSLEAYDRGGQAWNQLESHWSLFRANFDRLDTLFHAHVKAWSGFMERVDRWCDQLAAAVNYIDWSLPGVETSARWTRLMAAWRESREGVLWRTAMGDEPRNIDGLQHCYRQLRDDMRDFSTLHEELLMRIPRYISDPDDALLAELTDPLSRLAKWRPLSHPVQEIRRFLMDSDVTNVGAVHAIWATRGETNETAKSR
;
A
#
# COMPACT_ATOMS: atom_id res chain seq x y z
N MET A 1 -4.87 28.66 9.08
CA MET A 1 -3.90 29.28 10.01
C MET A 1 -4.70 29.85 11.14
N THR A 2 -4.62 29.17 12.26
CA THR A 2 -4.84 29.72 13.58
C THR A 2 -3.75 30.75 13.87
N THR A 3 -4.14 31.94 14.29
CA THR A 3 -3.47 32.64 15.37
C THR A 3 -4.52 33.33 16.22
N GLU A 4 -4.44 33.01 17.50
CA GLU A 4 -5.25 33.43 18.64
C GLU A 4 -5.23 34.94 18.90
N THR A 5 -6.16 35.43 19.74
CA THR A 5 -5.92 35.92 21.13
C THR A 5 -7.08 36.82 21.58
N ALA A 6 -7.52 36.93 22.85
CA ALA A 6 -7.30 36.22 24.11
C ALA A 6 -8.21 36.87 25.17
N LYS A 7 -8.58 36.14 26.25
CA LYS A 7 -8.28 36.47 27.67
C LYS A 7 -9.15 35.66 28.66
N LYS A 8 -8.65 34.48 29.05
CA LYS A 8 -8.79 33.93 30.41
C LYS A 8 -7.38 33.92 31.03
N ALA A 9 -7.26 34.14 32.34
CA ALA A 9 -5.97 34.14 33.04
C ALA A 9 -5.18 32.84 32.75
N PRO A 10 -3.85 32.92 32.60
CA PRO A 10 -3.08 31.90 31.91
C PRO A 10 -3.00 30.63 32.78
N ILE A 11 -3.49 29.51 32.22
CA ILE A 11 -3.04 28.19 32.64
C ILE A 11 -1.58 28.11 32.18
N ALA A 12 -0.67 27.81 33.11
CA ALA A 12 0.75 27.63 32.79
C ALA A 12 0.85 26.68 31.59
N THR A 13 1.52 27.13 30.53
CA THR A 13 1.67 26.36 29.31
C THR A 13 2.38 25.03 29.62
N ALA A 14 2.13 23.98 28.84
CA ALA A 14 2.81 22.69 28.99
C ALA A 14 4.35 22.83 29.05
N ARG A 15 4.88 23.91 28.45
CA ARG A 15 6.28 24.31 28.49
C ARG A 15 6.71 24.92 29.83
N GLU A 16 5.89 25.73 30.48
CA GLU A 16 6.14 26.29 31.82
C GLU A 16 6.00 25.22 32.91
N LEU A 17 5.01 24.32 32.78
CA LEU A 17 4.85 23.14 33.64
C LEU A 17 6.03 22.17 33.48
N ALA A 18 6.49 21.93 32.24
CA ALA A 18 7.69 21.13 31.98
C ALA A 18 8.97 21.78 32.49
N GLU A 19 9.11 23.12 32.40
CA GLU A 19 10.22 23.86 33.00
C GLU A 19 10.21 23.75 34.52
N GLN A 20 9.05 23.84 35.18
CA GLN A 20 8.90 23.65 36.62
C GLN A 20 9.20 22.22 37.06
N CYS A 21 8.71 21.19 36.34
CA CYS A 21 9.09 19.79 36.55
C CYS A 21 10.61 19.59 36.48
N HIS A 22 11.24 20.25 35.49
CA HIS A 22 12.68 20.17 35.27
C HIS A 22 13.48 20.91 36.35
N THR A 23 12.99 22.05 36.86
CA THR A 23 13.62 22.78 37.97
C THR A 23 13.46 22.06 39.31
N LEU A 24 12.42 21.24 39.46
CA LEU A 24 12.11 20.49 40.68
C LEU A 24 12.65 19.04 40.65
N GLY A 25 13.32 18.63 39.56
CA GLY A 25 14.00 17.33 39.45
C GLY A 25 13.10 16.12 39.19
N LEU A 26 11.87 16.32 38.71
CA LEU A 26 10.93 15.26 38.38
C LEU A 26 11.02 14.84 36.91
N THR A 27 10.85 13.55 36.61
CA THR A 27 10.73 13.04 35.24
C THR A 27 9.33 13.33 34.69
N CYS A 28 9.23 14.15 33.64
CA CYS A 28 7.99 14.49 32.95
C CYS A 28 7.39 13.27 32.23
N THR A 29 6.53 12.52 32.91
CA THR A 29 5.53 11.66 32.26
C THR A 29 4.24 12.45 32.07
N GLU A 30 3.42 12.10 31.06
CA GLU A 30 2.10 12.71 30.84
C GLU A 30 1.25 12.66 32.11
N ASP A 31 1.27 11.54 32.83
CA ASP A 31 0.59 11.40 34.12
C ASP A 31 1.10 12.37 35.18
N ALA A 32 2.41 12.68 35.22
CA ALA A 32 2.99 13.64 36.16
C ALA A 32 2.67 15.09 35.80
N LEU A 33 2.59 15.41 34.50
CA LEU A 33 2.17 16.72 34.00
C LEU A 33 0.66 16.94 34.17
N ASP A 34 -0.15 15.89 34.03
CA ASP A 34 -1.58 15.93 34.35
C ASP A 34 -1.81 16.00 35.87
N CYS A 35 -1.02 15.29 36.67
CA CYS A 35 -1.09 15.40 38.13
C CYS A 35 -0.63 16.79 38.60
N LEU A 36 0.45 17.34 38.06
CA LEU A 36 0.91 18.71 38.33
C LEU A 36 -0.05 19.77 37.78
N GLY A 37 -0.65 19.56 36.62
CA GLY A 37 -1.67 20.43 36.04
C GLY A 37 -2.97 20.40 36.83
N GLN A 38 -3.36 19.25 37.38
CA GLN A 38 -4.48 19.11 38.31
C GLN A 38 -4.15 19.73 39.68
N ILE A 39 -2.95 19.52 40.20
CA ILE A 39 -2.48 20.10 41.47
C ILE A 39 -2.31 21.63 41.34
N GLU A 40 -1.76 22.15 40.25
CA GLU A 40 -1.72 23.60 39.95
C GLU A 40 -3.11 24.17 39.73
N ARG A 41 -4.04 23.46 39.07
CA ARG A 41 -5.46 23.89 38.98
C ARG A 41 -6.13 23.94 40.34
N ILE A 42 -5.87 22.96 41.19
CA ILE A 42 -6.37 22.94 42.56
C ILE A 42 -5.75 24.10 43.35
N PHE A 43 -4.44 24.34 43.26
CA PHE A 43 -3.73 25.40 44.01
C PHE A 43 -3.93 26.82 43.47
N SER A 44 -4.14 27.01 42.17
CA SER A 44 -4.45 28.31 41.55
C SER A 44 -5.81 28.83 41.98
N ASN A 45 -6.74 27.93 42.34
CA ASN A 45 -8.01 28.29 42.98
C ASN A 45 -7.89 28.73 44.46
N PHE A 46 -6.75 28.52 45.15
CA PHE A 46 -6.54 28.89 46.56
C PHE A 46 -5.77 30.23 46.77
N ALA A 47 -5.58 31.02 45.72
CA ALA A 47 -4.60 32.10 45.65
C ALA A 47 -5.02 33.46 46.26
N GLU A 48 -5.38 33.52 47.54
CA GLU A 48 -5.66 34.81 48.21
C GLU A 48 -4.71 35.18 49.37
N SER A 49 -3.77 34.32 49.81
CA SER A 49 -2.78 34.69 50.85
C SER A 49 -1.36 34.18 50.56
N PRO A 50 -0.31 34.99 50.79
CA PRO A 50 1.09 34.62 50.56
C PRO A 50 1.58 33.49 51.48
N GLU A 51 1.05 33.36 52.70
CA GLU A 51 1.37 32.27 53.63
C GLU A 51 0.83 30.92 53.12
N ARG A 52 -0.31 30.95 52.40
CA ARG A 52 -0.93 29.75 51.79
C ARG A 52 -0.13 29.27 50.58
N LYS A 53 0.40 30.19 49.76
CA LYS A 53 1.33 29.87 48.66
C LYS A 53 2.64 29.28 49.17
N ALA A 54 3.16 29.76 50.31
CA ALA A 54 4.38 29.22 50.90
C ALA A 54 4.21 27.79 51.44
N ARG A 55 3.07 27.50 52.11
CA ARG A 55 2.74 26.14 52.58
C ARG A 55 2.45 25.17 51.43
N ALA A 56 1.74 25.60 50.38
CA ALA A 56 1.51 24.79 49.18
C ALA A 56 2.82 24.42 48.48
N ARG A 57 3.77 25.37 48.38
CA ARG A 57 5.12 25.10 47.85
C ARG A 57 5.93 24.14 48.72
N ALA A 58 5.81 24.22 50.04
CA ALA A 58 6.48 23.27 50.95
C ALA A 58 5.91 21.84 50.84
N CYS A 59 4.59 21.68 50.66
CA CYS A 59 3.98 20.37 50.42
C CYS A 59 4.38 19.77 49.07
N LEU A 60 4.43 20.59 48.01
CA LEU A 60 4.96 20.21 46.70
C LEU A 60 6.42 19.74 46.80
N GLN A 61 7.25 20.40 47.60
CA GLN A 61 8.65 19.97 47.82
C GLN A 61 8.77 18.63 48.55
N VAL A 62 7.85 18.27 49.46
CA VAL A 62 7.82 16.95 50.14
C VAL A 62 7.34 15.84 49.20
N VAL A 63 6.34 16.13 48.35
CA VAL A 63 5.82 15.27 47.28
C VAL A 63 6.92 14.94 46.26
N ILE A 64 7.75 15.92 45.93
CA ILE A 64 8.89 15.78 45.00
C ILE A 64 10.03 14.94 45.59
N ALA A 65 10.26 15.00 46.91
CA ALA A 65 11.35 14.30 47.58
C ALA A 65 11.08 12.79 47.81
N ALA A 66 9.82 12.32 47.76
CA ALA A 66 9.45 10.95 48.10
C ALA A 66 9.59 9.94 46.94
N GLY A 67 9.68 10.39 45.69
CA GLY A 67 9.97 9.55 44.51
C GLY A 67 8.91 8.51 44.11
N ASP A 68 7.78 8.44 44.82
CA ASP A 68 6.66 7.54 44.53
C ASP A 68 5.38 8.38 44.32
N GLY A 69 4.99 8.54 43.05
CA GLY A 69 3.91 9.45 42.64
C GLY A 69 2.55 9.15 43.27
N ASP A 70 2.32 7.90 43.67
CA ASP A 70 1.04 7.45 44.22
C ASP A 70 0.93 7.70 45.74
N ALA A 71 2.07 7.68 46.44
CA ALA A 71 2.16 8.16 47.83
C ALA A 71 2.11 9.69 47.89
N ALA A 72 2.70 10.36 46.91
CA ALA A 72 2.72 11.81 46.80
C ALA A 72 1.32 12.38 46.47
N PHE A 73 0.56 11.72 45.59
CA PHE A 73 -0.85 12.03 45.32
C PHE A 73 -1.74 11.77 46.54
N ARG A 74 -1.52 10.67 47.28
CA ARG A 74 -2.26 10.37 48.51
C ARG A 74 -1.95 11.33 49.66
N GLU A 75 -0.70 11.79 49.81
CA GLU A 75 -0.34 12.80 50.81
C GLU A 75 -0.82 14.20 50.42
N ALA A 76 -0.81 14.55 49.12
CA ALA A 76 -1.43 15.76 48.59
C ALA A 76 -2.95 15.75 48.82
N LEU A 77 -3.63 14.63 48.57
CA LEU A 77 -5.04 14.44 48.92
C LEU A 77 -5.27 14.51 50.44
N ARG A 78 -4.40 13.92 51.26
CA ARG A 78 -4.50 14.00 52.73
C ARG A 78 -4.35 15.44 53.25
N LEU A 79 -3.43 16.23 52.68
CA LEU A 79 -3.20 17.63 53.03
C LEU A 79 -4.31 18.56 52.50
N LEU A 80 -4.88 18.25 51.32
CA LEU A 80 -6.10 18.89 50.80
C LEU A 80 -7.33 18.57 51.67
N HIS A 81 -7.46 17.34 52.16
CA HIS A 81 -8.51 16.92 53.09
C HIS A 81 -8.31 17.42 54.53
N ALA A 82 -7.11 17.86 54.92
CA ALA A 82 -6.85 18.51 56.21
C ALA A 82 -7.23 20.01 56.20
N TYR A 83 -7.40 20.61 55.03
CA TYR A 83 -7.74 22.03 54.85
C TYR A 83 -9.20 22.48 55.14
N PRO A 84 -10.23 21.62 55.23
CA PRO A 84 -11.59 22.05 55.62
C PRO A 84 -11.64 22.66 57.03
N ALA A 85 -10.62 22.48 57.87
CA ALA A 85 -10.58 23.02 59.22
C ALA A 85 -10.24 24.53 59.29
N GLU A 86 -9.53 25.11 58.30
CA GLU A 86 -9.11 26.52 58.31
C GLU A 86 -10.00 27.47 57.47
N GLN A 87 -11.04 26.96 56.79
CA GLN A 87 -12.12 27.78 56.19
C GLN A 87 -13.22 28.18 57.19
N SER A 88 -13.05 27.83 58.47
CA SER A 88 -13.88 28.33 59.57
C SER A 88 -13.54 29.78 59.97
N ARG A 89 -13.24 30.66 59.00
CA ARG A 89 -13.50 32.09 59.19
C ARG A 89 -14.95 32.35 58.77
N PRO A 90 -15.78 32.92 59.66
CA PRO A 90 -17.21 33.03 59.45
C PRO A 90 -17.51 33.83 58.17
N ARG A 91 -18.52 33.38 57.41
CA ARG A 91 -19.16 34.16 56.34
C ARG A 91 -19.27 35.63 56.79
N PRO A 92 -18.89 36.65 55.99
CA PRO A 92 -19.40 37.98 56.25
C PRO A 92 -20.91 37.84 56.26
N ARG A 93 -21.55 38.08 57.41
CA ARG A 93 -23.00 37.99 57.50
C ARG A 93 -23.56 38.97 56.46
N PRO A 94 -24.43 38.55 55.53
CA PRO A 94 -25.09 39.51 54.67
C PRO A 94 -25.78 40.56 55.58
N PRO A 95 -25.78 41.84 55.19
CA PRO A 95 -26.60 42.84 55.87
C PRO A 95 -28.03 42.29 56.01
N GLU A 96 -28.62 42.41 57.21
CA GLU A 96 -29.94 41.82 57.52
C GLU A 96 -31.05 42.05 56.48
N PRO A 97 -31.14 43.17 55.72
CA PRO A 97 -32.26 43.38 54.80
C PRO A 97 -32.31 42.47 53.56
N TRP A 98 -31.19 41.99 53.00
CA TRP A 98 -31.16 41.25 51.72
C TRP A 98 -30.41 39.91 51.79
N LYS A 99 -30.40 39.28 52.97
CA LYS A 99 -29.75 38.00 53.25
C LYS A 99 -30.21 36.83 52.36
N ASP A 100 -31.41 36.94 51.80
CA ASP A 100 -32.06 35.88 51.03
C ASP A 100 -31.65 35.92 49.55
N LEU A 101 -31.03 37.03 49.07
CA LEU A 101 -30.50 37.16 47.71
C LEU A 101 -29.12 36.47 47.62
N VAL A 102 -29.14 35.19 47.23
CA VAL A 102 -27.97 34.30 47.22
C VAL A 102 -27.57 33.77 45.84
N SER A 103 -28.39 34.00 44.80
CA SER A 103 -28.16 33.50 43.43
C SER A 103 -28.36 34.60 42.38
N PRO A 104 -27.56 34.67 41.30
CA PRO A 104 -27.74 35.63 40.20
C PRO A 104 -29.13 35.63 39.54
N GLN A 105 -29.83 34.49 39.59
CA GLN A 105 -31.13 34.29 38.92
C GLN A 105 -32.32 34.68 39.80
N ASP A 106 -32.07 35.10 41.04
CA ASP A 106 -33.13 35.39 41.99
C ASP A 106 -33.96 36.60 41.49
N PRO A 107 -35.27 36.42 41.22
CA PRO A 107 -36.11 37.53 40.76
C PRO A 107 -36.19 38.66 41.78
N GLY A 108 -35.91 38.38 43.06
CA GLY A 108 -35.87 39.37 44.13
C GLY A 108 -34.80 40.46 43.93
N TRP A 109 -33.79 40.25 43.07
CA TRP A 109 -32.83 41.30 42.72
C TRP A 109 -33.51 42.53 42.13
N ILE A 110 -34.47 42.35 41.21
CA ILE A 110 -35.14 43.46 40.53
C ILE A 110 -35.99 44.25 41.53
N GLU A 111 -36.76 43.56 42.38
CA GLU A 111 -37.61 44.19 43.39
C GLU A 111 -36.80 45.03 44.38
N TRP A 112 -35.64 44.54 44.82
CA TRP A 112 -34.74 45.31 45.68
C TRP A 112 -34.05 46.46 44.97
N ILE A 113 -33.64 46.29 43.71
CA ILE A 113 -33.07 47.37 42.88
C ILE A 113 -34.07 48.52 42.72
N GLU A 114 -35.33 48.21 42.39
CA GLU A 114 -36.40 49.20 42.23
C GLU A 114 -36.70 49.94 43.54
N ARG A 115 -36.70 49.22 44.66
CA ARG A 115 -36.92 49.80 45.99
C ARG A 115 -35.77 50.73 46.44
N LEU A 116 -34.53 50.32 46.19
CA LEU A 116 -33.34 51.10 46.55
C LEU A 116 -33.13 52.31 45.63
N ALA A 117 -33.62 52.27 44.40
CA ALA A 117 -33.59 53.40 43.48
C ALA A 117 -34.43 54.60 43.98
N GLN A 118 -35.36 54.36 44.93
CA GLN A 118 -36.21 55.37 45.55
C GLN A 118 -35.70 55.83 46.93
N GLU A 119 -34.55 55.32 47.40
CA GLU A 119 -34.00 55.58 48.72
C GLU A 119 -32.80 56.55 48.65
N ASP A 120 -32.72 57.52 49.57
CA ASP A 120 -31.66 58.55 49.57
C ASP A 120 -30.34 58.07 50.23
N ASP A 121 -30.35 56.89 50.88
CA ASP A 121 -29.17 56.35 51.56
C ASP A 121 -28.18 55.73 50.57
N ARG A 122 -27.23 56.55 50.12
CA ARG A 122 -26.16 56.15 49.18
C ARG A 122 -25.25 55.05 49.73
N ASP A 123 -25.06 54.95 51.05
CA ASP A 123 -24.23 53.91 51.62
C ASP A 123 -24.95 52.56 51.63
N ASN A 124 -26.28 52.57 51.77
CA ASN A 124 -27.13 51.40 51.59
C ASN A 124 -27.07 50.87 50.14
N ILE A 125 -27.22 51.76 49.15
CA ILE A 125 -27.11 51.42 47.72
C ILE A 125 -25.74 50.84 47.38
N ARG A 126 -24.65 51.47 47.84
CA ARG A 126 -23.28 50.96 47.63
C ARG A 126 -23.08 49.58 48.23
N THR A 127 -23.63 49.34 49.42
CA THR A 127 -23.50 48.04 50.09
C THR A 127 -24.28 46.96 49.35
N PHE A 128 -25.47 47.28 48.86
CA PHE A 128 -26.27 46.39 48.03
C PHE A 128 -25.62 46.08 46.68
N SER A 129 -25.12 47.09 45.96
CA SER A 129 -24.45 46.89 44.66
C SER A 129 -23.15 46.07 44.79
N ARG A 130 -22.40 46.25 45.89
CA ARG A 130 -21.26 45.38 46.20
C ARG A 130 -21.69 43.95 46.53
N HIS A 131 -22.84 43.77 47.18
CA HIS A 131 -23.43 42.45 47.42
C HIS A 131 -23.85 41.77 46.12
N LEU A 132 -24.54 42.48 45.21
CA LEU A 132 -24.88 41.99 43.87
C LEU A 132 -23.63 41.57 43.07
N SER A 133 -22.62 42.46 43.00
CA SER A 133 -21.35 42.15 42.34
C SER A 133 -20.63 40.98 43.00
N GLY A 134 -20.66 40.87 44.33
CA GLY A 134 -20.09 39.77 45.08
C GLY A 134 -20.80 38.42 44.80
N ILE A 135 -22.13 38.39 44.80
CA ILE A 135 -22.90 37.18 44.49
C ILE A 135 -22.67 36.73 43.05
N PHE A 136 -22.69 37.66 42.09
CA PHE A 136 -22.38 37.36 40.69
C PHE A 136 -20.95 36.87 40.49
N HIS A 137 -19.99 37.57 41.08
CA HIS A 137 -18.58 37.19 40.99
C HIS A 137 -18.34 35.81 41.60
N ASN A 138 -18.99 35.51 42.73
CA ASN A 138 -18.93 34.20 43.35
C ASN A 138 -19.61 33.12 42.51
N ALA A 139 -20.72 33.42 41.84
CA ALA A 139 -21.38 32.49 40.93
C ALA A 139 -20.50 32.18 39.70
N LEU A 140 -19.85 33.20 39.13
CA LEU A 140 -18.87 33.06 38.05
C LEU A 140 -17.58 32.32 38.49
N HIS A 141 -17.21 32.37 39.77
CA HIS A 141 -16.06 31.63 40.32
C HIS A 141 -16.40 30.19 40.77
N ASN A 142 -17.64 29.92 41.16
CA ASN A 142 -18.12 28.60 41.58
C ASN A 142 -18.76 27.79 40.42
N VAL A 143 -18.29 28.00 39.18
CA VAL A 143 -18.75 27.33 37.93
C VAL A 143 -18.37 25.82 37.89
N SER A 144 -18.26 25.18 39.06
CA SER A 144 -18.29 23.71 39.21
C SER A 144 -19.70 23.17 39.50
N GLY A 145 -20.71 24.04 39.62
CA GLY A 145 -22.14 23.70 39.67
C GLY A 145 -22.82 23.75 38.28
N GLU A 146 -24.09 23.32 38.24
CA GLU A 146 -24.94 22.98 37.07
C GLU A 146 -25.04 23.95 35.88
N LEU A 147 -24.43 25.14 35.91
CA LEU A 147 -24.59 26.17 34.87
C LEU A 147 -23.24 26.64 34.33
N SER A 148 -23.16 26.79 33.01
CA SER A 148 -22.01 27.36 32.32
C SER A 148 -21.82 28.85 32.62
N GLU A 149 -20.61 29.37 32.35
CA GLU A 149 -20.29 30.79 32.47
C GLU A 149 -21.23 31.65 31.60
N GLU A 150 -21.53 31.20 30.39
CA GLU A 150 -22.44 31.87 29.45
C GLU A 150 -23.88 31.91 29.99
N GLU A 151 -24.38 30.79 30.53
CA GLU A 151 -25.69 30.75 31.18
C GLU A 151 -25.72 31.63 32.44
N THR A 152 -24.62 31.74 33.17
CA THR A 152 -24.55 32.62 34.35
C THR A 152 -24.62 34.10 33.96
N PHE A 153 -23.97 34.49 32.87
CA PHE A 153 -24.09 35.85 32.30
C PHE A 153 -25.49 36.12 31.76
N LEU A 154 -26.07 35.20 30.98
CA LEU A 154 -27.40 35.37 30.39
C LEU A 154 -28.51 35.39 31.45
N ASN A 155 -28.49 34.49 32.42
CA ASN A 155 -29.47 34.46 33.51
C ASN A 155 -29.35 35.68 34.43
N GLY A 156 -28.16 36.25 34.49
CA GLY A 156 -27.87 37.42 35.28
C GLY A 156 -28.12 38.77 34.59
N LYS A 157 -28.31 38.76 33.26
CA LYS A 157 -28.59 39.93 32.44
C LYS A 157 -29.65 40.86 33.02
N PRO A 158 -30.83 40.38 33.47
CA PRO A 158 -31.89 41.28 33.95
C PRO A 158 -31.46 42.09 35.18
N ALA A 159 -30.74 41.48 36.12
CA ALA A 159 -30.28 42.14 37.34
C ALA A 159 -29.14 43.15 37.05
N ILE A 160 -28.20 42.79 36.17
CA ILE A 160 -27.10 43.67 35.76
C ILE A 160 -27.64 44.90 35.00
N GLU A 161 -28.54 44.69 34.04
CA GLU A 161 -29.14 45.79 33.26
C GLU A 161 -30.03 46.69 34.13
N ALA A 162 -30.82 46.11 35.05
CA ALA A 162 -31.61 46.87 36.00
C ALA A 162 -30.73 47.71 36.94
N ALA A 163 -29.64 47.15 37.48
CA ALA A 163 -28.72 47.88 38.35
C ALA A 163 -28.01 49.03 37.61
N LEU A 164 -27.55 48.79 36.37
CA LEU A 164 -26.93 49.81 35.53
C LEU A 164 -27.89 50.89 35.04
N SER A 165 -29.19 50.61 34.95
CA SER A 165 -30.17 51.61 34.51
C SER A 165 -30.73 52.43 35.67
N GLN A 166 -30.88 51.84 36.85
CA GLN A 166 -31.61 52.46 37.97
C GLN A 166 -30.72 52.93 39.13
N LEU A 167 -29.55 52.31 39.34
CA LEU A 167 -28.67 52.62 40.48
C LEU A 167 -27.32 53.25 40.09
N LEU A 168 -27.09 53.49 38.80
CA LEU A 168 -25.79 53.84 38.20
C LEU A 168 -25.02 54.95 38.90
N ASP A 169 -25.71 56.04 39.25
CA ASP A 169 -25.10 57.26 39.77
C ASP A 169 -24.82 57.21 41.29
N SER A 170 -25.38 56.21 41.98
CA SER A 170 -25.24 56.01 43.42
C SER A 170 -24.27 54.88 43.78
N MET A 171 -23.84 54.07 42.80
CA MET A 171 -22.85 53.01 42.97
C MET A 171 -21.42 53.54 43.15
N ASP A 172 -20.55 52.74 43.76
CA ASP A 172 -19.12 53.02 43.72
C ASP A 172 -18.52 52.63 42.38
N MET A 173 -17.57 53.45 41.90
CA MET A 173 -16.95 53.31 40.57
C MET A 173 -16.44 51.89 40.24
N PRO A 174 -15.80 51.14 41.16
CA PRO A 174 -15.33 49.79 40.86
C PRO A 174 -16.46 48.81 40.53
N THR A 175 -17.60 48.94 41.22
CA THR A 175 -18.78 48.08 41.01
C THR A 175 -19.47 48.41 39.70
N ARG A 176 -19.61 49.70 39.40
CA ARG A 176 -20.19 50.19 38.14
C ARG A 176 -19.43 49.69 36.92
N LEU A 177 -18.11 49.88 36.88
CA LEU A 177 -17.28 49.48 35.75
C LEU A 177 -17.36 47.97 35.49
N ARG A 178 -17.42 47.15 36.55
CA ARG A 178 -17.58 45.69 36.43
C ARG A 178 -18.92 45.30 35.81
N LEU A 179 -20.01 45.96 36.21
CA LEU A 179 -21.34 45.68 35.62
C LEU A 179 -21.39 46.13 34.15
N GLU A 180 -20.80 47.27 33.81
CA GLU A 180 -20.70 47.76 32.41
C GLU A 180 -19.89 46.76 31.54
N GLU A 181 -18.76 46.27 32.03
CA GLU A 181 -17.96 45.21 31.37
C GLU A 181 -18.75 43.92 31.17
N TRP A 182 -19.52 43.49 32.18
CA TRP A 182 -20.35 42.28 32.07
C TRP A 182 -21.51 42.45 31.09
N ARG A 183 -22.08 43.65 30.95
CA ARG A 183 -23.09 43.94 29.92
C ARG A 183 -22.51 43.83 28.51
N GLU A 184 -21.31 44.36 28.27
CA GLU A 184 -20.62 44.19 26.98
C GLU A 184 -20.37 42.71 26.68
N ARG A 185 -19.98 41.94 27.70
CA ARG A 185 -19.77 40.50 27.57
C ARG A 185 -21.07 39.74 27.23
N ILE A 186 -22.20 40.14 27.77
CA ILE A 186 -23.52 39.56 27.45
C ILE A 186 -23.87 39.78 25.98
N VAL A 187 -23.68 41.00 25.45
CA VAL A 187 -23.96 41.32 24.04
C VAL A 187 -23.07 40.50 23.10
N GLU A 188 -21.79 40.36 23.42
CA GLU A 188 -20.85 39.53 22.65
C GLU A 188 -21.26 38.05 22.61
N ILE A 189 -21.81 37.52 23.70
CA ILE A 189 -22.33 36.15 23.77
C ILE A 189 -23.55 36.01 22.84
N GLU A 190 -24.52 36.93 22.90
CA GLU A 190 -25.74 36.89 22.08
C GLU A 190 -25.45 36.95 20.57
N GLU A 191 -24.51 37.81 20.14
CA GLU A 191 -24.13 37.92 18.73
C GLU A 191 -23.44 36.65 18.20
N ARG A 192 -22.60 36.01 19.02
CA ARG A 192 -21.95 34.74 18.67
C ARG A 192 -22.94 33.59 18.56
N THR A 193 -23.91 33.49 19.47
CA THR A 193 -24.95 32.45 19.40
C THR A 193 -25.76 32.58 18.11
N ARG A 194 -26.15 33.81 17.73
CA ARG A 194 -26.89 34.06 16.49
C ARG A 194 -26.08 33.72 15.23
N ALA A 195 -24.78 34.04 15.22
CA ALA A 195 -23.89 33.67 14.11
C ALA A 195 -23.75 32.14 13.99
N ALA A 196 -23.66 31.42 15.12
CA ALA A 196 -23.58 29.96 15.15
C ALA A 196 -24.85 29.29 14.61
N GLU A 197 -26.04 29.80 14.95
CA GLU A 197 -27.32 29.28 14.44
C GLU A 197 -27.46 29.41 12.91
N VAL A 198 -27.08 30.56 12.35
CA VAL A 198 -27.14 30.79 10.90
C VAL A 198 -26.14 29.89 10.17
N MET A 199 -24.93 29.75 10.71
CA MET A 199 -23.92 28.82 10.18
C MET A 199 -24.39 27.36 10.25
N ALA A 200 -25.05 26.96 11.33
CA ALA A 200 -25.59 25.60 11.45
C ALA A 200 -26.66 25.32 10.38
N ARG A 201 -27.53 26.28 10.07
CA ARG A 201 -28.53 26.14 8.99
C ARG A 201 -27.90 26.09 7.60
N LEU A 202 -26.90 26.91 7.34
CA LEU A 202 -26.14 26.88 6.09
C LEU A 202 -25.43 25.55 5.89
N GLN A 203 -24.76 25.06 6.93
CA GLN A 203 -24.12 23.76 6.92
C GLN A 203 -25.14 22.65 6.70
N THR A 204 -26.30 22.72 7.36
CA THR A 204 -27.37 21.72 7.17
C THR A 204 -27.89 21.70 5.73
N ALA A 205 -28.15 22.88 5.13
CA ALA A 205 -28.62 22.96 3.74
C ALA A 205 -27.57 22.49 2.74
N HIS A 206 -26.29 22.77 3.01
CA HIS A 206 -25.14 22.29 2.23
C HIS A 206 -24.98 20.76 2.34
N ASP A 207 -24.98 20.22 3.56
CA ASP A 207 -24.84 18.78 3.83
C ASP A 207 -26.02 17.97 3.27
N GLN A 208 -27.22 18.55 3.27
CA GLN A 208 -28.43 17.94 2.68
C GLN A 208 -28.52 18.11 1.16
N GLY A 209 -27.60 18.84 0.53
CA GLY A 209 -27.64 19.12 -0.90
C GLY A 209 -28.86 19.93 -1.33
N ASN A 210 -29.48 20.71 -0.43
CA ASN A 210 -30.59 21.58 -0.76
C ASN A 210 -30.08 22.92 -1.32
N TRP A 211 -29.54 22.86 -2.53
CA TRP A 211 -28.84 23.99 -3.18
C TRP A 211 -29.70 25.24 -3.34
N GLY A 212 -31.02 25.08 -3.46
CA GLY A 212 -31.97 26.20 -3.51
C GLY A 212 -32.10 26.92 -2.17
N GLU A 213 -32.28 26.17 -1.08
CA GLU A 213 -32.33 26.72 0.28
C GLU A 213 -30.98 27.30 0.71
N LEU A 214 -29.87 26.63 0.35
CA LEU A 214 -28.52 27.12 0.60
C LEU A 214 -28.29 28.49 -0.04
N LYS A 215 -28.65 28.66 -1.31
CA LYS A 215 -28.53 29.94 -2.02
C LYS A 215 -29.36 31.06 -1.37
N GLU A 216 -30.55 30.73 -0.90
CA GLU A 216 -31.39 31.69 -0.17
C GLU A 216 -30.77 32.07 1.19
N LEU A 217 -30.28 31.10 1.96
CA LEU A 217 -29.66 31.33 3.27
C LEU A 217 -28.34 32.09 3.17
N LEU A 218 -27.52 31.81 2.15
CA LEU A 218 -26.25 32.53 1.92
C LEU A 218 -26.50 34.02 1.71
N SER A 219 -27.58 34.40 1.02
CA SER A 219 -27.96 35.80 0.84
C SER A 219 -28.32 36.53 2.15
N ARG A 220 -28.70 35.79 3.21
CA ARG A 220 -29.08 36.33 4.53
C ARG A 220 -27.91 36.48 5.51
N THR A 221 -26.69 36.13 5.10
CA THR A 221 -25.47 36.26 5.93
C THR A 221 -24.91 37.69 5.99
N ALA A 222 -25.39 38.58 5.11
CA ALA A 222 -24.98 39.97 5.07
C ALA A 222 -25.36 40.71 6.36
N GLY A 223 -24.36 41.16 7.13
CA GLY A 223 -24.54 41.95 8.36
C GLY A 223 -24.36 41.18 9.68
N LEU A 224 -23.98 39.89 9.64
CA LEU A 224 -23.59 39.13 10.84
C LEU A 224 -22.10 39.31 11.17
N LEU A 225 -21.78 39.36 12.46
CA LEU A 225 -20.40 39.26 12.95
C LEU A 225 -19.93 37.81 12.87
N LEU A 226 -19.18 37.51 11.82
CA LEU A 226 -18.69 36.17 11.49
C LEU A 226 -17.17 36.13 11.61
N SER A 227 -16.63 35.03 12.11
CA SER A 227 -15.19 34.78 12.09
C SER A 227 -14.67 34.59 10.65
N ASP A 228 -13.37 34.80 10.44
CA ASP A 228 -12.71 34.58 9.15
C ASP A 228 -12.92 33.15 8.60
N GLU A 229 -13.02 32.17 9.48
CA GLU A 229 -13.27 30.77 9.10
C GLU A 229 -14.71 30.57 8.63
N GLN A 230 -15.69 31.19 9.32
CA GLN A 230 -17.10 31.18 8.90
C GLN A 230 -17.31 31.93 7.58
N GLN A 231 -16.64 33.06 7.37
CA GLN A 231 -16.70 33.79 6.09
C GLN A 231 -16.12 32.99 4.93
N LYS A 232 -14.99 32.29 5.15
CA LYS A 232 -14.41 31.39 4.13
C LYS A 232 -15.33 30.21 3.83
N SER A 233 -15.98 29.65 4.85
CA SER A 233 -16.94 28.56 4.69
C SER A 233 -18.15 29.02 3.86
N ILE A 234 -18.73 30.18 4.17
CA ILE A 234 -19.79 30.81 3.37
C ILE A 234 -19.36 31.05 1.92
N GLY A 235 -18.17 31.60 1.70
CA GLY A 235 -17.66 31.86 0.35
C GLY A 235 -17.52 30.59 -0.50
N ARG A 236 -17.06 29.48 0.12
CA ARG A 236 -16.99 28.18 -0.56
C ARG A 236 -18.39 27.63 -0.88
N MET A 237 -19.31 27.70 0.08
CA MET A 237 -20.70 27.24 -0.13
C MET A 237 -21.39 28.02 -1.25
N ASP A 238 -21.10 29.32 -1.40
CA ASP A 238 -21.64 30.15 -2.48
C ASP A 238 -21.06 29.82 -3.86
N GLU A 239 -19.75 29.58 -3.94
CA GLU A 239 -19.09 29.10 -5.16
C GLU A 239 -19.66 27.75 -5.61
N GLU A 240 -19.81 26.80 -4.67
CA GLU A 240 -20.36 25.48 -4.93
C GLU A 240 -21.84 25.54 -5.35
N ALA A 241 -22.66 26.33 -4.66
CA ALA A 241 -24.07 26.52 -5.03
C ALA A 241 -24.21 27.16 -6.43
N THR A 242 -23.33 28.10 -6.79
CA THR A 242 -23.34 28.74 -8.10
C THR A 242 -22.91 27.76 -9.21
N GLU A 243 -21.89 26.95 -8.95
CA GLU A 243 -21.42 25.92 -9.87
C GLU A 243 -22.49 24.85 -10.13
N TYR A 244 -23.19 24.40 -9.08
CA TYR A 244 -24.30 23.44 -9.16
C TYR A 244 -25.40 23.92 -10.12
N HIS A 245 -25.92 25.14 -9.93
CA HIS A 245 -27.03 25.65 -10.75
C HIS A 245 -26.64 25.83 -12.22
N ARG A 246 -25.41 26.30 -12.48
CA ARG A 246 -24.90 26.44 -13.86
C ARG A 246 -24.86 25.09 -14.58
N TRP A 247 -24.37 24.05 -13.89
CA TRP A 247 -24.34 22.71 -14.46
C TRP A 247 -25.75 22.14 -14.67
N HIS A 248 -26.65 22.28 -13.70
CA HIS A 248 -28.00 21.72 -13.77
C HIS A 248 -28.80 22.28 -14.96
N ASP A 249 -28.68 23.59 -15.23
CA ASP A 249 -29.28 24.24 -16.40
C ASP A 249 -28.74 23.69 -17.74
N GLU A 250 -27.44 23.39 -17.80
CA GLU A 250 -26.78 22.82 -18.98
C GLU A 250 -27.15 21.34 -19.19
N PHE A 251 -27.29 20.58 -18.11
CA PHE A 251 -27.78 19.20 -18.11
C PHE A 251 -29.19 19.10 -18.69
N ILE A 252 -30.16 19.88 -18.18
CA ILE A 252 -31.55 19.86 -18.67
C ILE A 252 -31.62 20.20 -20.17
N ARG A 253 -30.83 21.19 -20.60
CA ARG A 253 -30.78 21.60 -22.01
C ARG A 253 -30.26 20.49 -22.92
N THR A 254 -29.19 19.82 -22.51
CA THR A 254 -28.53 18.76 -23.30
C THR A 254 -29.41 17.50 -23.34
N LEU A 255 -29.99 17.11 -22.22
CA LEU A 255 -30.89 15.96 -22.13
C LEU A 255 -32.11 16.12 -23.06
N LYS A 256 -32.69 17.31 -23.13
CA LYS A 256 -33.82 17.61 -24.03
C LYS A 256 -33.46 17.46 -25.52
N ILE A 257 -32.20 17.65 -25.91
CA ILE A 257 -31.76 17.46 -27.30
C ILE A 257 -31.75 15.96 -27.62
N ILE A 258 -31.19 15.15 -26.73
CA ILE A 258 -31.09 13.68 -26.87
C ILE A 258 -32.49 13.05 -26.88
N GLU A 259 -33.37 13.46 -25.96
CA GLU A 259 -34.75 12.93 -25.83
C GLU A 259 -35.64 13.24 -27.06
N ASN A 260 -35.32 14.28 -27.85
CA ASN A 260 -36.11 14.66 -29.03
C ASN A 260 -35.54 14.10 -30.35
N PHE A 261 -34.57 13.18 -30.31
CA PHE A 261 -33.99 12.60 -31.51
C PHE A 261 -34.96 11.65 -32.24
N THR A 262 -35.16 11.86 -33.55
CA THR A 262 -35.94 10.97 -34.43
C THR A 262 -35.16 10.60 -35.69
N SER A 263 -35.06 9.30 -36.01
CA SER A 263 -34.21 8.77 -37.09
C SER A 263 -34.83 8.83 -38.50
N GLU A 264 -35.76 9.76 -38.77
CA GLU A 264 -36.54 9.77 -40.02
C GLU A 264 -35.75 10.28 -41.24
N ASP A 265 -34.62 10.97 -41.03
CA ASP A 265 -33.86 11.65 -42.09
C ASP A 265 -32.73 10.78 -42.68
N GLY A 266 -33.05 9.59 -43.22
CA GLY A 266 -32.33 8.90 -44.31
C GLY A 266 -30.79 8.69 -44.26
N SER A 267 -30.08 9.11 -43.23
CA SER A 267 -28.63 9.01 -43.09
C SER A 267 -28.29 7.87 -42.13
N PRO A 268 -27.46 6.89 -42.53
CA PRO A 268 -27.13 5.74 -41.69
C PRO A 268 -26.28 6.10 -40.46
N LEU A 269 -25.83 7.34 -40.32
CA LEU A 269 -25.14 7.88 -39.14
C LEU A 269 -25.48 9.37 -38.97
N PRO A 270 -25.69 9.88 -37.73
CA PRO A 270 -25.81 11.31 -37.49
C PRO A 270 -24.41 11.93 -37.44
N TRP A 271 -24.17 13.00 -38.20
CA TRP A 271 -23.21 14.04 -37.82
C TRP A 271 -24.03 15.31 -37.57
N PRO A 272 -23.80 16.06 -36.47
CA PRO A 272 -22.47 16.38 -35.95
C PRO A 272 -22.29 16.02 -34.45
N TRP A 273 -21.61 14.90 -34.19
CA TRP A 273 -21.24 14.44 -32.85
C TRP A 273 -20.12 15.23 -32.12
N PRO A 274 -19.20 16.00 -32.75
CA PRO A 274 -18.11 16.65 -32.00
C PRO A 274 -18.56 17.69 -30.96
N ILE A 275 -19.67 18.41 -31.23
CA ILE A 275 -20.21 19.45 -30.32
C ILE A 275 -21.01 18.81 -29.18
N GLU A 276 -21.70 17.70 -29.46
CA GLU A 276 -22.49 16.97 -28.46
C GLU A 276 -21.63 16.08 -27.56
N ILE A 277 -20.55 15.48 -28.08
CA ILE A 277 -19.55 14.73 -27.28
C ILE A 277 -18.78 15.68 -26.34
N ALA A 278 -18.46 16.91 -26.79
CA ALA A 278 -17.83 17.92 -25.92
C ALA A 278 -18.77 18.36 -24.77
N ARG A 279 -20.08 18.51 -25.06
CA ARG A 279 -21.11 18.81 -24.06
C ARG A 279 -21.41 17.61 -23.15
N GLN A 280 -21.33 16.38 -23.67
CA GLN A 280 -21.44 15.16 -22.89
C GLN A 280 -20.34 15.06 -21.84
N HIS A 281 -19.10 15.46 -22.16
CA HIS A 281 -18.01 15.43 -21.18
C HIS A 281 -18.19 16.45 -20.05
N GLN A 282 -18.74 17.64 -20.34
CA GLN A 282 -19.10 18.64 -19.33
C GLN A 282 -20.31 18.20 -18.50
N MET A 283 -21.28 17.55 -19.14
CA MET A 283 -22.45 16.96 -18.51
C MET A 283 -22.06 15.78 -17.58
N GLU A 284 -21.15 14.90 -18.02
CA GLU A 284 -20.63 13.77 -17.24
C GLU A 284 -19.88 14.24 -16.00
N LYS A 285 -18.97 15.23 -16.11
CA LYS A 285 -18.25 15.77 -14.96
C LYS A 285 -19.18 16.36 -13.90
N GLY A 286 -20.25 17.04 -14.33
CA GLY A 286 -21.21 17.55 -13.37
C GLY A 286 -22.25 16.52 -12.93
N LEU A 287 -22.58 15.49 -13.72
CA LEU A 287 -23.38 14.34 -13.27
C LEU A 287 -22.64 13.52 -12.19
N GLU A 288 -21.33 13.35 -12.35
CA GLU A 288 -20.45 12.68 -11.37
C GLU A 288 -20.36 13.48 -10.06
N ARG A 289 -20.36 14.82 -10.13
CA ARG A 289 -20.17 15.70 -8.97
C ARG A 289 -21.47 16.13 -8.29
N TRP A 290 -22.54 16.33 -9.06
CA TRP A 290 -23.79 16.97 -8.63
C TRP A 290 -25.06 16.22 -9.04
N GLY A 291 -24.96 15.20 -9.90
CA GLY A 291 -26.11 14.50 -10.46
C GLY A 291 -26.76 13.53 -9.50
N THR A 292 -28.09 13.53 -9.48
CA THR A 292 -28.89 12.52 -8.76
C THR A 292 -28.93 11.19 -9.52
N GLU A 293 -29.21 10.09 -8.82
CA GLU A 293 -29.37 8.77 -9.45
C GLU A 293 -30.47 8.77 -10.52
N ASP A 294 -31.55 9.52 -10.31
CA ASP A 294 -32.65 9.66 -11.27
C ASP A 294 -32.23 10.40 -12.55
N GLU A 295 -31.43 11.45 -12.42
CA GLU A 295 -30.90 12.22 -13.55
C GLU A 295 -29.87 11.42 -14.35
N GLN A 296 -28.99 10.68 -13.65
CA GLN A 296 -28.07 9.73 -14.27
C GLN A 296 -28.85 8.64 -15.02
N ALA A 297 -29.88 8.06 -14.40
CA ALA A 297 -30.72 7.05 -15.01
C ALA A 297 -31.55 7.58 -16.19
N ARG A 298 -31.98 8.85 -16.15
CA ARG A 298 -32.72 9.49 -17.25
C ARG A 298 -31.81 9.78 -18.44
N CYS A 299 -30.60 10.26 -18.20
CA CYS A 299 -29.60 10.45 -19.23
C CYS A 299 -29.17 9.13 -19.88
N ALA A 300 -28.94 8.09 -19.08
CA ALA A 300 -28.63 6.76 -19.59
C ALA A 300 -29.76 6.22 -20.48
N ARG A 301 -31.02 6.32 -20.04
CA ARG A 301 -32.19 5.92 -20.83
C ARG A 301 -32.29 6.64 -22.17
N ALA A 302 -32.10 7.96 -22.19
CA ALA A 302 -32.16 8.74 -23.42
C ALA A 302 -31.07 8.33 -24.43
N LEU A 303 -29.86 8.02 -23.94
CA LEU A 303 -28.75 7.53 -24.78
C LEU A 303 -28.99 6.10 -25.28
N ASP A 304 -29.53 5.23 -24.42
CA ASP A 304 -29.92 3.86 -24.76
C ASP A 304 -30.98 3.82 -25.87
N ASP A 305 -31.99 4.70 -25.80
CA ASP A 305 -33.06 4.77 -26.79
C ASP A 305 -32.55 5.20 -28.17
N VAL A 306 -31.57 6.10 -28.22
CA VAL A 306 -30.93 6.58 -29.47
C VAL A 306 -30.16 5.45 -30.16
N ILE A 307 -29.29 4.75 -29.44
CA ILE A 307 -28.51 3.65 -30.05
C ILE A 307 -29.43 2.50 -30.48
N VAL A 308 -30.43 2.12 -29.67
CA VAL A 308 -31.37 1.04 -30.04
C VAL A 308 -32.17 1.40 -31.29
N SER A 309 -32.64 2.65 -31.39
CA SER A 309 -33.38 3.13 -32.56
C SER A 309 -32.53 3.09 -33.84
N ALA A 310 -31.25 3.50 -33.75
CA ALA A 310 -30.31 3.39 -34.86
C ALA A 310 -30.08 1.92 -35.30
N GLY A 311 -29.95 1.00 -34.34
CA GLY A 311 -29.76 -0.44 -34.60
C GLY A 311 -30.96 -1.08 -35.29
N GLN A 312 -32.16 -0.78 -34.82
CA GLN A 312 -33.39 -1.27 -35.43
C GLN A 312 -33.57 -0.74 -36.86
N PHE A 313 -33.18 0.51 -37.12
CA PHE A 313 -33.17 1.06 -38.46
C PHE A 313 -32.21 0.30 -39.39
N LEU A 314 -30.98 0.03 -38.94
CA LEU A 314 -29.98 -0.69 -39.73
C LEU A 314 -30.37 -2.15 -40.00
N VAL A 315 -30.98 -2.83 -39.02
CA VAL A 315 -31.53 -4.20 -39.20
C VAL A 315 -32.61 -4.22 -40.27
N LYS A 316 -33.41 -3.17 -40.42
CA LYS A 316 -34.43 -3.06 -41.47
C LYS A 316 -33.84 -2.82 -42.87
N GLN A 317 -32.60 -2.30 -42.97
CA GLN A 317 -31.97 -1.94 -44.25
C GLN A 317 -31.18 -3.10 -44.89
N GLU A 318 -30.60 -4.03 -44.11
CA GLU A 318 -29.74 -5.12 -44.63
C GLU A 318 -30.40 -6.50 -44.48
N THR A 319 -30.42 -7.31 -45.55
CA THR A 319 -31.17 -8.59 -45.59
C THR A 319 -30.30 -9.82 -45.35
N VAL A 320 -28.97 -9.71 -45.47
CA VAL A 320 -28.05 -10.83 -45.25
C VAL A 320 -27.60 -10.87 -43.78
N PRO A 321 -27.83 -11.95 -43.01
CA PRO A 321 -27.49 -12.00 -41.57
C PRO A 321 -26.02 -11.71 -41.27
N GLU A 322 -25.10 -12.19 -42.12
CA GLU A 322 -23.66 -11.97 -41.98
C GLU A 322 -23.30 -10.49 -42.13
N ARG A 323 -23.84 -9.81 -43.16
CA ARG A 323 -23.63 -8.36 -43.37
C ARG A 323 -24.33 -7.50 -42.31
N ARG A 324 -25.49 -7.95 -41.82
CA ARG A 324 -26.19 -7.33 -40.68
C ARG A 324 -25.31 -7.35 -39.43
N LEU A 325 -24.69 -8.49 -39.12
CA LEU A 325 -23.77 -8.61 -37.98
C LEU A 325 -22.57 -7.67 -38.13
N ASP A 326 -21.93 -7.61 -39.31
CA ASP A 326 -20.81 -6.70 -39.56
C ASP A 326 -21.16 -5.23 -39.30
N VAL A 327 -22.31 -4.77 -39.81
CA VAL A 327 -22.77 -3.39 -39.63
C VAL A 327 -23.14 -3.11 -38.17
N LEU A 328 -23.81 -4.05 -37.50
CA LEU A 328 -24.14 -3.92 -36.07
C LEU A 328 -22.88 -3.93 -35.18
N HIS A 329 -21.87 -4.74 -35.51
CA HIS A 329 -20.60 -4.72 -34.80
C HIS A 329 -19.86 -3.40 -34.99
N LYS A 330 -19.80 -2.89 -36.22
CA LYS A 330 -19.15 -1.61 -36.52
C LYS A 330 -19.82 -0.41 -35.81
N VAL A 331 -21.16 -0.38 -35.76
CA VAL A 331 -21.89 0.68 -35.06
C VAL A 331 -21.71 0.57 -33.55
N ARG A 332 -21.68 -0.64 -33.00
CA ARG A 332 -21.35 -0.89 -31.59
C ARG A 332 -19.95 -0.39 -31.23
N GLU A 333 -18.95 -0.64 -32.08
CA GLU A 333 -17.58 -0.17 -31.87
C GLU A 333 -17.52 1.36 -31.92
N THR A 334 -18.15 1.97 -32.92
CA THR A 334 -18.23 3.44 -33.06
C THR A 334 -18.91 4.09 -31.84
N TRP A 335 -19.96 3.47 -31.29
CA TRP A 335 -20.62 3.92 -30.06
C TRP A 335 -19.73 3.77 -28.83
N ARG A 336 -19.04 2.65 -28.68
CA ARG A 336 -18.10 2.40 -27.57
C ARG A 336 -16.95 3.41 -27.60
N GLU A 337 -16.41 3.71 -28.78
CA GLU A 337 -15.35 4.70 -28.98
C GLU A 337 -15.82 6.11 -28.60
N ALA A 338 -17.02 6.51 -29.03
CA ALA A 338 -17.58 7.82 -28.75
C ALA A 338 -17.93 8.02 -27.26
N THR A 339 -18.41 6.96 -26.59
CA THR A 339 -18.76 6.98 -25.15
C THR A 339 -17.58 6.62 -24.24
N ARG A 340 -16.36 6.45 -24.80
CA ARG A 340 -15.13 6.09 -24.07
C ARG A 340 -15.31 4.92 -23.10
N GLU A 341 -16.07 3.90 -23.50
CA GLU A 341 -16.38 2.69 -22.71
C GLU A 341 -17.16 2.92 -21.40
N ARG A 342 -17.63 4.14 -21.11
CA ARG A 342 -18.27 4.49 -19.83
C ARG A 342 -19.72 4.02 -19.72
N GLN A 343 -20.43 3.85 -20.85
CA GLN A 343 -21.81 3.38 -20.84
C GLN A 343 -21.92 1.91 -21.24
N PRO A 344 -22.70 1.10 -20.50
CA PRO A 344 -22.98 -0.27 -20.88
C PRO A 344 -23.81 -0.29 -22.18
N ILE A 345 -23.59 -1.31 -22.99
CA ILE A 345 -24.39 -1.49 -24.21
C ILE A 345 -25.80 -1.92 -23.80
N PRO A 346 -26.87 -1.29 -24.32
CA PRO A 346 -28.23 -1.64 -23.93
C PRO A 346 -28.52 -3.12 -24.18
N ALA A 347 -29.22 -3.76 -23.24
CA ALA A 347 -29.62 -5.16 -23.38
C ALA A 347 -30.43 -5.42 -24.66
N ALA A 348 -31.22 -4.43 -25.11
CA ALA A 348 -31.95 -4.49 -26.37
C ALA A 348 -31.02 -4.58 -27.59
N TRP A 349 -29.85 -3.93 -27.57
CA TRP A 349 -28.84 -4.04 -28.63
C TRP A 349 -28.20 -5.44 -28.64
N THR A 350 -27.90 -5.98 -27.47
CA THR A 350 -27.46 -7.37 -27.32
C THR A 350 -28.53 -8.34 -27.82
N GLY A 351 -29.81 -8.04 -27.59
CA GLY A 351 -30.94 -8.78 -28.17
C GLY A 351 -30.92 -8.80 -29.70
N LEU A 352 -30.69 -7.66 -30.35
CA LEU A 352 -30.60 -7.56 -31.82
C LEU A 352 -29.41 -8.35 -32.39
N LEU A 353 -28.23 -8.26 -31.76
CA LEU A 353 -27.05 -9.05 -32.12
C LEU A 353 -27.31 -10.55 -31.94
N THR A 354 -27.88 -10.93 -30.81
CA THR A 354 -28.16 -12.34 -30.48
C THR A 354 -29.18 -12.94 -31.44
N ALA A 355 -30.24 -12.21 -31.78
CA ALA A 355 -31.25 -12.66 -32.74
C ALA A 355 -30.63 -12.89 -34.14
N THR A 356 -29.78 -11.95 -34.60
CA THR A 356 -29.11 -12.07 -35.90
C THR A 356 -28.08 -13.21 -35.91
N GLN A 357 -27.36 -13.41 -34.80
CA GLN A 357 -26.43 -14.53 -34.59
C GLN A 357 -27.14 -15.88 -34.57
N GLN A 358 -28.27 -15.99 -33.87
CA GLN A 358 -29.09 -17.20 -33.83
C GLN A 358 -29.64 -17.57 -35.21
N GLU A 359 -30.02 -16.58 -36.02
CA GLU A 359 -30.44 -16.83 -37.41
C GLU A 359 -29.32 -17.50 -38.22
N LEU A 360 -28.07 -17.03 -38.09
CA LEU A 360 -26.90 -17.60 -38.76
C LEU A 360 -26.57 -19.02 -38.25
N ASP A 361 -26.51 -19.19 -36.93
CA ASP A 361 -26.19 -20.49 -36.31
C ASP A 361 -27.21 -21.57 -36.68
N ASN A 362 -28.50 -21.22 -36.72
CA ASN A 362 -29.55 -22.17 -37.10
C ASN A 362 -29.42 -22.61 -38.56
N ARG A 363 -29.03 -21.72 -39.47
CA ARG A 363 -28.73 -22.09 -40.85
C ARG A 363 -27.55 -23.08 -40.92
N PHE A 364 -26.52 -22.91 -40.09
CA PHE A 364 -25.39 -23.83 -40.01
C PHE A 364 -25.76 -25.20 -39.43
N ARG A 365 -26.46 -25.25 -38.29
CA ARG A 365 -26.86 -26.51 -37.64
C ARG A 365 -27.69 -27.40 -38.56
N ASN A 366 -28.60 -26.79 -39.33
CA ASN A 366 -29.39 -27.52 -40.32
C ASN A 366 -28.51 -28.19 -41.40
N ARG A 367 -27.41 -27.55 -41.80
CA ARG A 367 -26.43 -28.12 -42.74
C ARG A 367 -25.61 -29.24 -42.11
N ALA A 368 -25.18 -29.10 -40.85
CA ALA A 368 -24.42 -30.14 -40.13
C ALA A 368 -25.24 -31.42 -39.90
N ALA A 369 -26.54 -31.29 -39.59
CA ALA A 369 -27.44 -32.42 -39.42
C ALA A 369 -27.59 -33.27 -40.69
N GLN A 370 -27.59 -32.63 -41.87
CA GLN A 370 -27.65 -33.32 -43.16
C GLN A 370 -26.42 -34.21 -43.41
N VAL A 371 -25.24 -33.80 -42.93
CA VAL A 371 -23.99 -34.54 -43.10
C VAL A 371 -23.97 -35.81 -42.22
N ARG A 372 -24.33 -35.68 -40.94
CA ARG A 372 -24.39 -36.82 -40.01
C ARG A 372 -25.33 -37.94 -40.48
N ALA A 373 -26.47 -37.56 -41.07
CA ALA A 373 -27.44 -38.52 -41.60
C ALA A 373 -26.94 -39.32 -42.82
N GLY A 374 -25.95 -38.81 -43.56
CA GLY A 374 -25.49 -39.37 -44.83
C GLY A 374 -24.22 -40.23 -44.80
N PHE A 375 -23.56 -40.40 -43.65
CA PHE A 375 -22.21 -40.97 -43.57
C PHE A 375 -22.08 -42.46 -43.92
N ARG A 376 -21.08 -42.81 -44.74
CA ARG A 376 -20.74 -44.18 -45.18
C ARG A 376 -19.23 -44.45 -45.08
N MET A 377 -18.85 -45.70 -44.79
CA MET A 377 -17.44 -46.13 -44.72
C MET A 377 -16.77 -45.99 -46.11
N GLY A 378 -15.72 -45.17 -46.20
CA GLY A 378 -14.90 -44.99 -47.41
C GLY A 378 -15.13 -43.71 -48.25
N GLU A 379 -16.06 -42.81 -47.89
CA GLU A 379 -16.30 -41.52 -48.58
C GLU A 379 -15.56 -40.32 -47.93
N ASP A 380 -15.15 -39.30 -48.71
CA ASP A 380 -14.39 -38.12 -48.26
C ASP A 380 -15.31 -36.89 -47.98
N TRP A 381 -15.42 -36.48 -46.72
CA TRP A 381 -16.37 -35.44 -46.25
C TRP A 381 -15.71 -34.12 -45.80
N THR A 382 -14.46 -33.87 -46.21
CA THR A 382 -13.58 -32.80 -45.68
C THR A 382 -13.83 -31.38 -46.26
N GLY A 383 -14.83 -31.17 -47.13
CA GLY A 383 -15.02 -29.92 -47.90
C GLY A 383 -16.05 -28.88 -47.38
N ILE A 384 -16.51 -28.96 -46.13
CA ILE A 384 -17.52 -28.02 -45.59
C ILE A 384 -16.83 -26.77 -45.06
N GLY A 385 -16.83 -25.64 -45.80
CA GLY A 385 -16.25 -24.37 -45.31
C GLY A 385 -17.08 -23.67 -44.22
N ALA A 386 -16.41 -23.01 -43.27
CA ALA A 386 -17.06 -22.28 -42.17
C ALA A 386 -17.39 -20.82 -42.51
N PRO A 387 -18.62 -20.33 -42.26
CA PRO A 387 -18.93 -18.90 -42.26
C PRO A 387 -18.09 -18.12 -41.23
N ALA A 388 -17.74 -16.86 -41.53
CA ALA A 388 -16.82 -16.07 -40.70
C ALA A 388 -17.37 -15.76 -39.29
N HIS A 389 -18.69 -15.63 -39.15
CA HIS A 389 -19.37 -15.10 -37.96
C HIS A 389 -20.11 -16.15 -37.13
N LEU A 390 -19.77 -17.44 -37.23
CA LEU A 390 -20.41 -18.47 -36.39
C LEU A 390 -20.16 -18.24 -34.89
N SER A 391 -21.15 -18.54 -34.06
CA SER A 391 -20.97 -18.48 -32.61
C SER A 391 -19.94 -19.51 -32.14
N PRO A 392 -19.31 -19.31 -30.96
CA PRO A 392 -18.37 -20.28 -30.40
C PRO A 392 -18.97 -21.69 -30.31
N ALA A 393 -20.23 -21.81 -29.90
CA ALA A 393 -20.93 -23.09 -29.83
C ALA A 393 -21.14 -23.71 -31.22
N ALA A 394 -21.52 -22.93 -32.23
CA ALA A 394 -21.66 -23.42 -33.60
C ALA A 394 -20.30 -23.79 -34.24
N ARG A 395 -19.24 -23.07 -33.87
CA ARG A 395 -17.87 -23.33 -34.34
C ARG A 395 -17.23 -24.52 -33.62
N GLU A 396 -17.53 -24.72 -32.36
CA GLU A 396 -17.20 -25.93 -31.62
C GLU A 396 -17.97 -27.12 -32.20
N GLU A 397 -19.25 -26.95 -32.55
CA GLU A 397 -20.02 -27.99 -33.24
C GLU A 397 -19.41 -28.35 -34.61
N TYR A 398 -18.89 -27.35 -35.34
CA TYR A 398 -18.15 -27.56 -36.58
C TYR A 398 -16.84 -28.36 -36.37
N ASN A 399 -16.01 -27.95 -35.40
CA ASN A 399 -14.76 -28.64 -35.09
C ASN A 399 -15.01 -30.06 -34.55
N THR A 400 -16.04 -30.22 -33.72
CA THR A 400 -16.49 -31.50 -33.17
C THR A 400 -16.93 -32.42 -34.30
N LEU A 401 -17.71 -31.92 -35.27
CA LEU A 401 -18.12 -32.69 -36.45
C LEU A 401 -16.90 -33.20 -37.24
N LEU A 402 -15.85 -32.37 -37.40
CA LEU A 402 -14.61 -32.79 -38.06
C LEU A 402 -13.85 -33.85 -37.27
N GLY A 403 -13.66 -33.66 -35.96
CA GLY A 403 -12.94 -34.63 -35.12
C GLY A 403 -13.67 -35.97 -34.95
N GLU A 404 -15.01 -35.94 -34.90
CA GLU A 404 -15.85 -37.15 -34.87
C GLU A 404 -15.66 -37.98 -36.15
N LEU A 405 -15.60 -37.33 -37.32
CA LEU A 405 -15.36 -37.99 -38.61
C LEU A 405 -13.96 -38.65 -38.67
N GLU A 406 -12.93 -38.01 -38.11
CA GLU A 406 -11.59 -38.59 -38.03
C GLU A 406 -11.52 -39.81 -37.09
N SER A 407 -12.21 -39.73 -35.94
CA SER A 407 -12.20 -40.77 -34.92
C SER A 407 -12.86 -42.07 -35.41
N LEU A 408 -13.98 -41.96 -36.13
CA LEU A 408 -14.67 -43.11 -36.73
C LEU A 408 -13.76 -43.91 -37.68
N LYS A 409 -12.90 -43.23 -38.44
CA LYS A 409 -11.92 -43.85 -39.34
C LYS A 409 -10.82 -44.60 -38.57
N GLY A 410 -10.40 -44.07 -37.43
CA GLY A 410 -9.38 -44.68 -36.57
C GLY A 410 -9.85 -45.96 -35.87
N LEU A 411 -11.10 -46.00 -35.42
CA LEU A 411 -11.66 -47.15 -34.70
C LEU A 411 -11.78 -48.41 -35.58
N ASP A 412 -12.28 -48.26 -36.80
CA ASP A 412 -12.43 -49.39 -37.73
C ASP A 412 -11.09 -50.12 -37.98
N THR A 413 -10.00 -49.36 -38.07
CA THR A 413 -8.65 -49.89 -38.32
C THR A 413 -8.13 -50.77 -37.17
N ARG A 414 -8.39 -50.39 -35.91
CA ARG A 414 -7.87 -51.13 -34.73
C ARG A 414 -8.60 -52.44 -34.47
N LEU A 415 -9.92 -52.47 -34.66
CA LEU A 415 -10.74 -53.66 -34.39
C LEU A 415 -10.32 -54.88 -35.21
N GLY A 416 -9.91 -54.68 -36.47
CA GLY A 416 -9.43 -55.75 -37.35
C GLY A 416 -8.09 -56.40 -36.95
N ILE A 417 -7.38 -55.85 -35.95
CA ILE A 417 -6.13 -56.43 -35.44
C ILE A 417 -6.43 -57.41 -34.29
N TRP A 418 -7.29 -57.03 -33.34
CA TRP A 418 -7.52 -57.81 -32.12
C TRP A 418 -8.27 -59.13 -32.30
N GLU A 419 -9.12 -59.26 -33.32
CA GLU A 419 -9.84 -60.52 -33.62
C GLU A 419 -8.89 -61.70 -33.89
N ARG A 420 -7.60 -61.47 -34.12
CA ARG A 420 -6.60 -62.51 -34.47
C ARG A 420 -5.67 -62.93 -33.34
N GLU A 421 -5.45 -62.10 -32.31
CA GLU A 421 -4.25 -62.21 -31.44
C GLU A 421 -4.53 -62.10 -29.93
N ALA A 422 -5.78 -62.13 -29.47
CA ALA A 422 -6.13 -61.76 -28.09
C ALA A 422 -5.84 -62.82 -27.01
N GLU A 423 -5.33 -62.36 -25.85
CA GLU A 423 -5.26 -63.11 -24.57
C GLU A 423 -6.37 -62.67 -23.59
N VAL A 424 -6.68 -63.45 -22.55
CA VAL A 424 -7.73 -63.10 -21.54
C VAL A 424 -7.46 -61.77 -20.86
N SER A 425 -6.17 -61.44 -20.65
CA SER A 425 -5.72 -60.16 -20.10
C SER A 425 -6.14 -58.95 -20.97
N LEU A 426 -6.48 -59.15 -22.25
CA LEU A 426 -6.89 -58.07 -23.15
C LEU A 426 -8.22 -57.44 -22.72
N ILE A 427 -9.17 -58.20 -22.16
CA ILE A 427 -10.44 -57.64 -21.64
C ILE A 427 -10.18 -56.57 -20.57
N ASP A 428 -9.19 -56.85 -19.73
CA ASP A 428 -8.81 -55.96 -18.64
C ASP A 428 -7.75 -54.94 -19.05
N SER A 429 -7.34 -54.97 -20.33
CA SER A 429 -6.39 -54.02 -20.86
C SER A 429 -7.04 -52.66 -21.06
N GLU A 430 -6.28 -51.62 -20.75
CA GLU A 430 -6.67 -50.24 -20.96
C GLU A 430 -7.04 -49.94 -22.42
N PRO A 431 -6.30 -50.43 -23.45
CA PRO A 431 -6.66 -50.16 -24.84
C PRO A 431 -8.04 -50.71 -25.24
N PHE A 432 -8.41 -51.91 -24.77
CA PHE A 432 -9.69 -52.55 -25.12
C PHE A 432 -10.87 -51.81 -24.47
N ARG A 433 -10.71 -51.37 -23.21
CA ARG A 433 -11.68 -50.52 -22.52
C ARG A 433 -11.79 -49.13 -23.16
N ALA A 434 -10.66 -48.51 -23.51
CA ALA A 434 -10.64 -47.22 -24.18
C ALA A 434 -11.36 -47.28 -25.54
N PHE A 435 -11.17 -48.36 -26.31
CA PHE A 435 -11.87 -48.57 -27.57
C PHE A 435 -13.39 -48.66 -27.39
N GLN A 436 -13.86 -49.41 -26.40
CA GLN A 436 -15.28 -49.49 -26.08
C GLN A 436 -15.85 -48.12 -25.70
N ILE A 437 -15.11 -47.37 -24.87
CA ILE A 437 -15.49 -46.02 -24.42
C ILE A 437 -15.58 -45.07 -25.62
N ASP A 438 -14.58 -45.05 -26.50
CA ASP A 438 -14.56 -44.19 -27.69
C ASP A 438 -15.72 -44.51 -28.64
N LEU A 439 -16.02 -45.81 -28.82
CA LEU A 439 -17.10 -46.26 -29.68
C LEU A 439 -18.48 -45.94 -29.08
N ASP A 440 -18.69 -46.21 -27.79
CA ASP A 440 -19.93 -45.87 -27.10
C ASP A 440 -20.13 -44.34 -26.99
N ALA A 441 -19.06 -43.53 -26.90
CA ALA A 441 -19.13 -42.08 -26.89
C ALA A 441 -19.71 -41.50 -28.20
N LEU A 442 -19.42 -42.13 -29.33
CA LEU A 442 -19.93 -41.70 -30.64
C LEU A 442 -21.35 -42.21 -30.92
N ALA A 443 -21.84 -43.19 -30.17
CA ALA A 443 -23.13 -43.85 -30.41
C ALA A 443 -24.31 -42.88 -30.41
N LEU A 444 -24.38 -41.95 -29.44
CA LEU A 444 -25.54 -41.06 -29.30
C LEU A 444 -25.83 -40.22 -30.57
N LYS A 445 -24.77 -39.83 -31.31
CA LYS A 445 -24.87 -38.93 -32.47
C LYS A 445 -24.81 -39.68 -33.81
N TRP A 446 -24.13 -40.83 -33.84
CA TRP A 446 -23.83 -41.56 -35.06
C TRP A 446 -24.54 -42.92 -35.16
N GLU A 447 -25.34 -43.34 -34.17
CA GLU A 447 -26.03 -44.63 -34.19
C GLU A 447 -26.98 -44.81 -35.38
N GLN A 448 -27.49 -43.73 -35.96
CA GLN A 448 -28.30 -43.78 -37.18
C GLN A 448 -27.46 -43.80 -38.46
N ALA A 449 -26.17 -43.47 -38.36
CA ALA A 449 -25.24 -43.51 -39.48
C ALA A 449 -24.91 -44.98 -39.82
N PRO A 450 -25.08 -45.41 -41.07
CA PRO A 450 -24.89 -46.79 -41.46
C PRO A 450 -23.47 -47.32 -41.19
N GLY A 451 -22.44 -46.49 -41.38
CA GLY A 451 -21.04 -46.89 -41.12
C GLY A 451 -20.70 -47.18 -39.65
N PHE A 452 -21.35 -46.49 -38.70
CA PHE A 452 -21.04 -46.67 -37.27
C PHE A 452 -21.61 -48.00 -36.70
N ARG A 453 -22.81 -48.41 -37.15
CA ARG A 453 -23.45 -49.66 -36.69
C ARG A 453 -22.61 -50.90 -36.96
N GLU A 454 -21.90 -50.91 -38.09
CA GLU A 454 -21.08 -52.03 -38.53
C GLU A 454 -19.88 -52.27 -37.59
N ILE A 455 -19.21 -51.20 -37.13
CA ILE A 455 -18.07 -51.28 -36.21
C ILE A 455 -18.50 -51.86 -34.84
N ARG A 456 -19.69 -51.48 -34.33
CA ARG A 456 -20.18 -51.89 -33.01
C ARG A 456 -20.47 -53.39 -32.90
N GLN A 457 -21.03 -53.99 -33.95
CA GLN A 457 -21.39 -55.41 -33.94
C GLN A 457 -20.17 -56.33 -33.82
N ARG A 458 -19.09 -55.98 -34.53
CA ARG A 458 -17.85 -56.75 -34.54
C ARG A 458 -17.17 -56.77 -33.16
N PHE A 459 -17.15 -55.64 -32.46
CA PHE A 459 -16.51 -55.53 -31.14
C PHE A 459 -17.22 -56.33 -30.03
N ALA A 460 -18.55 -56.39 -30.04
CA ALA A 460 -19.32 -57.12 -29.04
C ALA A 460 -19.04 -58.64 -29.07
N GLY A 461 -18.84 -59.22 -30.26
CA GLY A 461 -18.54 -60.65 -30.40
C GLY A 461 -17.23 -61.08 -29.76
N LEU A 462 -16.20 -60.23 -29.81
CA LEU A 462 -14.87 -60.52 -29.25
C LEU A 462 -14.86 -60.49 -27.71
N THR A 463 -15.68 -59.63 -27.09
CA THR A 463 -15.68 -59.42 -25.64
C THR A 463 -16.26 -60.61 -24.85
N GLU A 464 -17.32 -61.24 -25.34
CA GLU A 464 -17.99 -62.33 -24.62
C GLU A 464 -17.11 -63.59 -24.52
N ALA A 465 -16.31 -63.87 -25.54
CA ALA A 465 -15.47 -65.05 -25.58
C ALA A 465 -14.37 -65.04 -24.50
N LEU A 466 -13.73 -63.89 -24.27
CA LEU A 466 -12.60 -63.78 -23.35
C LEU A 466 -13.02 -63.81 -21.86
N LYS A 467 -14.24 -63.38 -21.49
CA LYS A 467 -14.71 -63.35 -20.07
C LYS A 467 -14.84 -64.73 -19.46
N ARG A 468 -15.38 -65.68 -20.20
CA ARG A 468 -15.67 -67.03 -19.70
C ARG A 468 -14.42 -67.81 -19.29
N VAL A 469 -13.27 -67.46 -19.83
CA VAL A 469 -12.01 -68.11 -19.49
C VAL A 469 -11.43 -67.57 -18.17
N ALA A 470 -11.65 -66.29 -17.85
CA ALA A 470 -11.15 -65.68 -16.62
C ALA A 470 -11.80 -66.30 -15.36
N GLU A 471 -13.12 -66.52 -15.39
CA GLU A 471 -13.91 -67.01 -14.25
C GLU A 471 -13.44 -68.38 -13.73
N ALA A 472 -12.97 -69.24 -14.63
CA ALA A 472 -12.50 -70.56 -14.27
C ALA A 472 -11.18 -70.56 -13.47
N ARG A 473 -10.27 -69.64 -13.78
CA ARG A 473 -8.93 -69.59 -13.16
C ARG A 473 -8.98 -69.19 -11.70
N GLU A 474 -9.91 -68.30 -11.36
CA GLU A 474 -10.03 -67.76 -10.01
C GLU A 474 -10.45 -68.84 -8.99
N CYS A 475 -11.28 -69.80 -9.42
CA CYS A 475 -11.76 -70.90 -8.59
C CYS A 475 -10.64 -71.88 -8.17
N LEU A 476 -9.52 -71.97 -8.92
CA LEU A 476 -8.41 -72.90 -8.61
C LEU A 476 -7.41 -72.33 -7.60
N ILE A 477 -7.16 -71.03 -7.66
CA ILE A 477 -6.18 -70.34 -6.83
C ILE A 477 -6.60 -70.36 -5.36
N ARG A 478 -7.90 -70.38 -5.08
CA ARG A 478 -8.44 -70.25 -3.73
C ARG A 478 -8.26 -71.49 -2.86
N GLY A 479 -7.93 -72.66 -3.44
CA GLY A 479 -7.42 -73.83 -2.70
C GLY A 479 -8.37 -74.49 -1.69
N ASP A 480 -9.54 -73.93 -1.45
CA ASP A 480 -10.57 -74.48 -0.58
C ASP A 480 -11.39 -75.57 -1.28
N SER A 481 -11.86 -76.53 -0.48
CA SER A 481 -12.44 -77.77 -0.96
C SER A 481 -13.61 -77.66 -1.94
N ARG A 482 -14.43 -76.60 -1.87
CA ARG A 482 -15.62 -76.40 -2.72
C ARG A 482 -15.34 -75.60 -3.99
N GLU A 483 -14.45 -74.62 -3.91
CA GLU A 483 -14.05 -73.76 -5.03
C GLU A 483 -13.30 -74.58 -6.10
N LEU A 484 -12.50 -75.54 -5.64
CA LEU A 484 -11.76 -76.48 -6.48
C LEU A 484 -12.66 -77.38 -7.35
N GLU A 485 -13.93 -77.61 -6.99
CA GLU A 485 -14.89 -78.39 -7.80
C GLU A 485 -15.65 -77.55 -8.85
N GLN A 486 -15.81 -76.24 -8.62
CA GLN A 486 -16.54 -75.32 -9.50
C GLN A 486 -15.71 -74.87 -10.70
N ALA A 487 -14.39 -74.71 -10.51
CA ALA A 487 -13.44 -74.40 -11.58
C ALA A 487 -13.49 -75.38 -12.76
N LEU A 488 -13.72 -76.67 -12.44
CA LEU A 488 -13.66 -77.77 -13.39
C LEU A 488 -14.77 -77.70 -14.46
N ARG A 489 -15.94 -77.11 -14.19
CA ARG A 489 -17.10 -77.10 -15.12
C ARG A 489 -17.10 -75.95 -16.14
N ILE A 490 -16.50 -74.81 -15.80
CA ILE A 490 -16.52 -73.60 -16.63
C ILE A 490 -15.57 -73.77 -17.83
N LEU A 491 -14.42 -74.40 -17.61
CA LEU A 491 -13.35 -74.58 -18.61
C LEU A 491 -13.75 -75.46 -19.81
N GLU A 492 -14.77 -76.31 -19.68
CA GLU A 492 -15.16 -77.26 -20.74
C GLU A 492 -16.02 -76.64 -21.88
N THR A 493 -16.42 -75.35 -21.80
CA THR A 493 -17.43 -74.73 -22.71
C THR A 493 -16.94 -73.60 -23.63
N VAL A 494 -15.64 -73.28 -23.65
CA VAL A 494 -15.10 -72.11 -24.37
C VAL A 494 -14.21 -72.53 -25.54
N ASN A 495 -14.46 -71.99 -26.74
CA ASN A 495 -13.73 -72.31 -27.98
C ASN A 495 -12.53 -71.35 -28.20
N LEU A 496 -11.68 -71.22 -27.18
CA LEU A 496 -10.42 -70.45 -27.20
C LEU A 496 -9.25 -71.35 -26.77
N PRO A 497 -8.04 -71.20 -27.33
CA PRO A 497 -6.93 -72.13 -27.10
C PRO A 497 -6.39 -72.31 -25.67
N LEU A 498 -6.76 -71.49 -24.67
CA LEU A 498 -6.07 -71.45 -23.37
C LEU A 498 -6.72 -72.20 -22.18
N ALA A 499 -7.84 -72.93 -22.34
CA ALA A 499 -8.64 -73.46 -21.21
C ALA A 499 -8.23 -74.85 -20.63
N GLU A 500 -7.35 -75.63 -21.25
CA GLU A 500 -7.17 -77.06 -20.93
C GLU A 500 -6.19 -77.40 -19.77
N GLY A 501 -5.25 -76.52 -19.42
CA GLY A 501 -4.15 -76.83 -18.48
C GLY A 501 -4.54 -76.82 -16.98
N GLU A 502 -5.64 -76.17 -16.65
CA GLU A 502 -6.00 -75.77 -15.28
C GLU A 502 -6.78 -76.87 -14.50
N LEU A 503 -7.14 -77.99 -15.15
CA LEU A 503 -8.05 -79.03 -14.61
C LEU A 503 -7.44 -80.05 -13.60
N ARG A 504 -6.12 -80.29 -13.58
CA ARG A 504 -5.50 -81.43 -12.82
C ARG A 504 -5.07 -81.14 -11.38
N ASN A 505 -4.71 -79.91 -11.06
CA ASN A 505 -4.05 -79.57 -9.79
C ASN A 505 -4.99 -79.59 -8.57
N ALA A 506 -6.30 -79.65 -8.78
CA ALA A 506 -7.29 -79.39 -7.75
C ALA A 506 -7.55 -80.52 -6.72
N LYS A 507 -7.11 -81.78 -6.92
CA LYS A 507 -7.61 -82.95 -6.15
C LYS A 507 -6.80 -83.42 -4.92
N THR A 508 -5.52 -83.09 -4.78
CA THR A 508 -4.62 -83.75 -3.79
C THR A 508 -4.36 -82.93 -2.51
N LEU A 509 -4.56 -81.61 -2.57
CA LEU A 509 -4.17 -80.65 -1.52
C LEU A 509 -5.07 -80.65 -0.26
N LEU A 510 -6.16 -81.39 -0.28
CA LEU A 510 -7.29 -81.19 0.63
C LEU A 510 -7.17 -81.98 1.97
N GLN A 511 -6.32 -83.01 2.03
CA GLN A 511 -6.32 -84.00 3.12
C GLN A 511 -5.19 -83.80 4.16
N ASP A 512 -4.01 -83.29 3.77
CA ASP A 512 -2.84 -83.10 4.66
C ASP A 512 -2.97 -81.90 5.63
N ILE A 513 -3.86 -80.96 5.32
CA ILE A 513 -4.02 -79.69 6.05
C ILE A 513 -4.59 -79.92 7.46
N HIS A 514 -5.33 -81.00 7.69
CA HIS A 514 -6.09 -81.17 8.94
C HIS A 514 -5.25 -81.61 10.16
N LEU A 515 -4.30 -82.54 10.00
CA LEU A 515 -3.57 -83.17 11.13
C LEU A 515 -2.38 -82.35 11.64
N THR A 516 -1.74 -81.57 10.76
CA THR A 516 -0.62 -80.69 11.09
C THR A 516 -1.00 -79.59 12.09
N ASN A 517 -2.26 -79.17 12.10
CA ASN A 517 -2.72 -78.03 12.91
C ASN A 517 -2.83 -78.36 14.41
N ARG A 518 -3.04 -79.61 14.82
CA ARG A 518 -3.20 -79.98 16.24
C ARG A 518 -1.88 -80.13 17.01
N ILE A 519 -0.86 -80.74 16.40
CA ILE A 519 0.47 -80.89 17.03
C ILE A 519 1.11 -79.52 17.29
N ARG A 520 0.92 -78.58 16.36
CA ARG A 520 1.42 -77.21 16.48
C ARG A 520 0.74 -76.43 17.62
N ALA A 521 -0.48 -76.78 18.00
CA ALA A 521 -1.23 -76.12 19.08
C ALA A 521 -0.75 -76.50 20.50
N GLY A 522 0.18 -77.46 20.64
CA GLY A 522 0.75 -77.85 21.93
C GLY A 522 -0.10 -78.84 22.74
N GLU A 523 -1.21 -79.32 22.15
CA GLU A 523 -2.13 -80.33 22.67
C GLU A 523 -1.55 -81.76 22.58
N ILE A 524 -0.26 -81.91 22.90
CA ILE A 524 0.50 -83.14 22.71
C ILE A 524 -0.04 -84.26 23.61
N ALA A 525 -0.64 -83.95 24.75
CA ALA A 525 -1.26 -84.97 25.59
C ALA A 525 -2.57 -85.56 25.01
N GLU A 526 -3.10 -85.04 23.88
CA GLU A 526 -4.48 -85.27 23.40
C GLU A 526 -4.62 -85.86 21.97
N ILE A 527 -3.54 -86.29 21.30
CA ILE A 527 -3.56 -86.80 19.91
C ILE A 527 -3.61 -88.34 19.85
N SER A 528 -4.41 -88.91 18.93
CA SER A 528 -4.60 -90.37 18.76
C SER A 528 -3.56 -91.03 17.84
N GLU A 529 -3.15 -92.26 18.14
CA GLU A 529 -2.11 -92.98 17.37
C GLU A 529 -2.56 -93.45 15.97
N ALA A 530 -3.87 -93.66 15.73
CA ALA A 530 -4.38 -94.20 14.46
C ALA A 530 -4.42 -93.17 13.32
N ASP A 531 -4.70 -91.91 13.62
CA ASP A 531 -4.70 -90.81 12.64
C ASP A 531 -3.28 -90.40 12.27
N LEU A 532 -2.34 -90.49 13.21
CA LEU A 532 -0.93 -90.26 12.98
C LEU A 532 -0.37 -91.25 11.93
N ALA A 533 -0.89 -92.49 11.84
CA ALA A 533 -0.40 -93.56 10.96
C ALA A 533 -0.75 -93.40 9.45
N ARG A 534 -1.79 -92.64 9.07
CA ARG A 534 -2.19 -92.38 7.66
C ARG A 534 -1.72 -91.02 7.13
N ALA A 535 -1.21 -90.19 8.03
CA ALA A 535 -0.63 -88.90 7.70
C ALA A 535 0.73 -89.05 7.01
N GLY A 536 1.14 -88.01 6.29
CA GLY A 536 2.51 -87.93 5.78
C GLY A 536 3.54 -88.04 6.92
N PRO A 537 4.70 -88.69 6.69
CA PRO A 537 5.71 -89.02 7.71
C PRO A 537 6.31 -87.82 8.46
N GLY A 538 6.13 -86.60 7.94
CA GLY A 538 6.55 -85.37 8.62
C GLY A 538 5.76 -85.08 9.90
N VAL A 539 4.48 -85.49 9.97
CA VAL A 539 3.59 -85.16 11.10
C VAL A 539 3.90 -86.02 12.35
N GLN A 540 4.42 -87.24 12.19
CA GLN A 540 4.74 -88.15 13.31
C GLN A 540 5.99 -87.72 14.11
N ARG A 541 7.07 -87.34 13.41
CA ARG A 541 8.34 -86.91 14.04
C ARG A 541 8.21 -85.67 14.93
N LEU A 542 7.29 -84.79 14.55
CA LEU A 542 6.99 -83.54 15.26
C LEU A 542 6.45 -83.73 16.69
N TYR A 543 5.93 -84.92 17.02
CA TYR A 543 5.31 -85.19 18.32
C TYR A 543 6.32 -85.56 19.41
N ASP A 544 7.27 -86.47 19.14
CA ASP A 544 8.21 -87.00 20.14
C ASP A 544 9.26 -85.97 20.60
N GLU A 545 9.72 -85.14 19.66
CA GLU A 545 10.75 -84.13 19.92
C GLU A 545 10.24 -83.03 20.88
N ALA A 546 8.91 -82.80 20.92
CA ALA A 546 8.31 -81.75 21.72
C ALA A 546 8.22 -82.05 23.22
N ARG A 547 8.26 -83.33 23.63
CA ARG A 547 8.20 -83.73 25.05
C ARG A 547 9.52 -83.52 25.79
N ALA A 548 10.64 -83.92 25.19
CA ALA A 548 11.96 -83.86 25.84
C ALA A 548 12.45 -82.41 26.04
N CYS A 549 11.96 -81.46 25.24
CA CYS A 549 12.29 -80.05 25.38
C CYS A 549 11.84 -79.45 26.73
N ARG A 550 10.70 -79.90 27.29
CA ARG A 550 10.08 -79.27 28.46
C ARG A 550 10.89 -79.45 29.77
N ASP A 551 11.62 -80.56 29.91
CA ASP A 551 12.36 -80.88 31.14
C ASP A 551 13.69 -80.10 31.30
N LEU A 552 14.39 -79.82 30.20
CA LEU A 552 15.65 -79.05 30.17
C LEU A 552 15.47 -77.62 30.71
N LEU A 553 14.32 -76.99 30.41
CA LEU A 553 14.07 -75.58 30.70
C LEU A 553 13.93 -75.29 32.20
N ALA A 554 13.48 -76.26 32.99
CA ALA A 554 13.31 -76.10 34.43
C ALA A 554 14.67 -75.99 35.16
N ALA A 555 15.64 -76.84 34.81
CA ALA A 555 16.94 -76.92 35.50
C ALA A 555 17.79 -75.65 35.35
N CYS A 556 17.76 -74.99 34.19
CA CYS A 556 18.55 -73.78 33.95
C CYS A 556 18.04 -72.55 34.71
N ARG A 557 16.75 -72.51 35.07
CA ARG A 557 16.14 -71.37 35.77
C ARG A 557 16.60 -71.26 37.22
N ASP A 558 16.98 -72.38 37.84
CA ASP A 558 17.42 -72.40 39.24
C ASP A 558 18.89 -71.95 39.40
N ALA A 559 19.76 -72.22 38.41
CA ALA A 559 21.16 -71.80 38.43
C ALA A 559 21.36 -70.26 38.34
N LEU A 560 20.48 -69.56 37.62
CA LEU A 560 20.54 -68.10 37.46
C LEU A 560 20.35 -67.33 38.78
N LYS A 561 19.63 -67.90 39.75
CA LYS A 561 19.31 -67.22 41.02
C LYS A 561 20.48 -67.17 42.03
N ALA A 562 21.61 -67.81 41.75
CA ALA A 562 22.68 -68.07 42.73
C ALA A 562 23.99 -67.24 42.57
N PHE A 563 24.07 -66.25 41.67
CA PHE A 563 25.33 -65.52 41.34
C PHE A 563 25.65 -64.28 42.21
N ASP A 564 26.95 -63.99 42.41
CA ASP A 564 27.49 -62.86 43.21
C ASP A 564 27.66 -61.54 42.41
N PRO A 565 27.00 -60.43 42.81
CA PRO A 565 27.08 -59.14 42.13
C PRO A 565 28.35 -58.28 42.40
N ALA A 566 29.28 -58.71 43.26
CA ALA A 566 30.49 -57.95 43.61
C ALA A 566 31.69 -58.16 42.65
N LEU A 567 31.60 -59.09 41.71
CA LEU A 567 32.68 -59.43 40.78
C LEU A 567 32.96 -58.31 39.75
N PRO A 568 34.21 -58.16 39.27
CA PRO A 568 34.53 -57.32 38.11
C PRO A 568 33.66 -57.69 36.90
N PHE A 569 33.25 -56.69 36.12
CA PHE A 569 32.28 -56.85 35.03
C PHE A 569 32.67 -57.96 34.03
N GLU A 570 33.96 -58.11 33.74
CA GLU A 570 34.48 -59.16 32.85
C GLU A 570 34.25 -60.58 33.40
N THR A 571 34.54 -60.80 34.68
CA THR A 571 34.39 -62.11 35.32
C THR A 571 32.92 -62.49 35.46
N TYR A 572 32.08 -61.55 35.90
CA TYR A 572 30.64 -61.72 36.05
C TYR A 572 29.97 -62.16 34.73
N THR A 573 30.38 -61.55 33.62
CA THR A 573 29.79 -61.80 32.30
C THR A 573 30.15 -63.18 31.73
N LYS A 574 31.37 -63.67 31.98
CA LYS A 574 31.83 -64.98 31.48
C LYS A 574 31.04 -66.15 32.06
N GLU A 575 30.66 -66.07 33.34
CA GLU A 575 29.96 -67.16 34.03
C GLU A 575 28.50 -67.29 33.59
N ILE A 576 27.79 -66.18 33.38
CA ILE A 576 26.40 -66.18 32.89
C ILE A 576 26.31 -66.68 31.45
N LEU A 577 27.26 -66.31 30.59
CA LEU A 577 27.31 -66.78 29.20
C LEU A 577 27.55 -68.29 29.08
N ALA A 578 28.28 -68.89 30.02
CA ALA A 578 28.50 -70.34 30.05
C ALA A 578 27.17 -71.11 30.25
N LEU A 579 26.25 -70.60 31.06
CA LEU A 579 24.93 -71.20 31.28
C LEU A 579 24.02 -71.10 30.04
N ARG A 580 24.05 -69.95 29.35
CA ARG A 580 23.30 -69.76 28.09
C ARG A 580 23.74 -70.75 27.00
N LYS A 581 25.05 -70.97 26.86
CA LYS A 581 25.60 -71.90 25.87
C LYS A 581 25.12 -73.35 26.08
N SER A 582 24.86 -73.73 27.33
CA SER A 582 24.29 -75.04 27.67
C SER A 582 22.82 -75.19 27.21
N LEU A 583 22.04 -74.11 27.19
CA LEU A 583 20.65 -74.09 26.69
C LEU A 583 20.57 -74.11 25.17
N GLU A 584 21.50 -73.46 24.47
CA GLU A 584 21.53 -73.39 23.00
C GLU A 584 21.95 -74.72 22.34
N ALA A 585 22.84 -75.49 22.98
CA ALA A 585 23.36 -76.74 22.44
C ALA A 585 22.35 -77.90 22.35
N SER A 586 21.11 -77.75 22.85
CA SER A 586 20.07 -78.80 22.80
C SER A 586 19.26 -78.78 21.50
N THR A 587 19.21 -79.91 20.78
CA THR A 587 18.58 -80.06 19.44
C THR A 587 17.12 -80.55 19.46
N LEU A 588 16.43 -80.50 20.60
CA LEU A 588 15.05 -80.99 20.77
C LEU A 588 14.03 -80.01 20.16
N GLN A 589 13.06 -80.49 19.39
CA GLN A 589 12.07 -79.69 18.63
C GLN A 589 10.83 -79.41 19.49
N CYS A 590 10.69 -78.20 20.02
CA CYS A 590 9.68 -77.87 21.03
C CYS A 590 8.31 -77.51 20.43
N SER A 591 7.24 -77.74 21.20
CA SER A 591 5.90 -77.19 20.87
C SER A 591 5.89 -75.66 20.94
N HIS A 592 4.98 -74.99 20.24
CA HIS A 592 4.89 -73.52 20.24
C HIS A 592 4.94 -72.90 21.67
N PRO A 593 4.14 -73.37 22.66
CA PRO A 593 4.19 -72.79 24.01
C PRO A 593 5.47 -73.11 24.81
N ASP A 594 6.21 -74.18 24.50
CA ASP A 594 7.47 -74.51 25.20
C ASP A 594 8.69 -73.86 24.55
N GLN A 595 8.66 -73.66 23.23
CA GLN A 595 9.62 -72.83 22.52
C GLN A 595 9.61 -71.41 23.11
N ASP A 596 8.43 -70.83 23.36
CA ASP A 596 8.27 -69.53 24.01
C ASP A 596 8.94 -69.47 25.39
N ARG A 597 8.91 -70.57 26.17
CA ARG A 597 9.54 -70.62 27.51
C ARG A 597 11.06 -70.72 27.44
N ARG A 598 11.60 -71.45 26.47
CA ARG A 598 13.05 -71.57 26.23
C ARG A 598 13.64 -70.22 25.85
N THR A 599 12.99 -69.54 24.91
CA THR A 599 13.37 -68.20 24.45
C THR A 599 13.35 -67.22 25.62
N ARG A 600 12.27 -67.17 26.42
CA ARG A 600 12.17 -66.27 27.59
C ARG A 600 13.30 -66.46 28.62
N LEU A 601 13.75 -67.69 28.87
CA LEU A 601 14.82 -67.94 29.85
C LEU A 601 16.21 -67.60 29.29
N GLN A 602 16.43 -67.80 27.99
CA GLN A 602 17.64 -67.32 27.30
C GLN A 602 17.70 -65.78 27.31
N ASP A 603 16.57 -65.11 27.12
CA ASP A 603 16.47 -63.65 27.21
C ASP A 603 16.73 -63.14 28.64
N GLU A 604 16.22 -63.83 29.67
CA GLU A 604 16.41 -63.47 31.09
C GLU A 604 17.89 -63.52 31.51
N LEU A 605 18.67 -64.48 31.00
CA LEU A 605 20.12 -64.59 31.24
C LEU A 605 20.90 -63.41 30.63
N LEU A 606 20.45 -62.91 29.48
CA LEU A 606 21.07 -61.79 28.79
C LEU A 606 20.69 -60.44 29.39
N ASP A 607 19.45 -60.30 29.83
CA ASP A 607 18.93 -59.10 30.47
C ASP A 607 19.71 -58.72 31.75
N VAL A 608 20.15 -59.70 32.53
CA VAL A 608 20.92 -59.46 33.76
C VAL A 608 22.32 -58.89 33.48
N ILE A 609 23.04 -59.40 32.48
CA ILE A 609 24.33 -58.84 32.02
C ILE A 609 24.11 -57.40 31.53
N SER A 610 23.06 -57.20 30.74
CA SER A 610 22.74 -55.90 30.14
C SER A 610 22.40 -54.84 31.20
N LYS A 611 21.65 -55.19 32.25
CA LYS A 611 21.36 -54.30 33.38
C LYS A 611 22.60 -53.90 34.16
N ARG A 612 23.58 -54.81 34.36
CA ARG A 612 24.83 -54.47 35.05
C ARG A 612 25.71 -53.55 34.20
N ALA A 613 25.87 -53.85 32.91
CA ALA A 613 26.61 -53.03 31.96
C ALA A 613 26.08 -51.59 31.90
N ALA A 614 24.76 -51.42 31.86
CA ALA A 614 24.13 -50.10 31.86
C ALA A 614 24.49 -49.26 33.11
N LYS A 615 24.61 -49.90 34.28
CA LYS A 615 24.97 -49.23 35.53
C LYS A 615 26.43 -48.75 35.51
N ASP A 616 27.35 -49.56 35.01
CA ASP A 616 28.79 -49.23 34.99
C ASP A 616 29.09 -48.18 33.89
N ILE A 617 28.42 -48.23 32.74
CA ILE A 617 28.47 -47.17 31.71
C ILE A 617 27.93 -45.84 32.27
N ALA A 618 26.82 -45.87 33.01
CA ALA A 618 26.26 -44.67 33.63
C ALA A 618 27.19 -44.06 34.70
N HIS A 619 27.96 -44.88 35.41
CA HIS A 619 28.96 -44.42 36.38
C HIS A 619 30.12 -43.69 35.68
N LEU A 620 30.69 -44.28 34.63
CA LEU A 620 31.71 -43.63 33.79
C LEU A 620 31.20 -42.31 33.21
N GLY A 621 29.94 -42.30 32.79
CA GLY A 621 29.28 -41.15 32.22
C GLY A 621 29.17 -39.93 33.15
N ARG A 622 29.02 -40.14 34.45
CA ARG A 622 28.94 -39.04 35.44
C ARG A 622 30.29 -38.36 35.67
N ARG A 623 31.40 -39.05 35.39
CA ARG A 623 32.76 -38.55 35.62
C ARG A 623 33.36 -37.89 34.37
N CYS A 624 32.80 -38.13 33.18
CA CYS A 624 33.23 -37.51 31.94
C CYS A 624 32.34 -36.31 31.56
N HIS A 625 32.77 -35.10 31.94
CA HIS A 625 32.08 -33.87 31.57
C HIS A 625 32.53 -33.37 30.19
N PRO A 626 31.60 -33.04 29.26
CA PRO A 626 31.94 -32.49 27.95
C PRO A 626 32.66 -31.13 27.98
N TYR A 627 32.51 -30.37 29.06
CA TYR A 627 33.13 -29.06 29.32
C TYR A 627 33.30 -28.87 30.83
N PRO A 628 34.40 -28.27 31.33
CA PRO A 628 35.57 -27.78 30.60
C PRO A 628 36.55 -28.91 30.22
N LEU A 629 37.68 -28.57 29.60
CA LEU A 629 38.77 -29.53 29.29
C LEU A 629 39.16 -30.35 30.54
N ILE A 630 39.01 -31.67 30.48
CA ILE A 630 39.39 -32.60 31.55
C ILE A 630 40.92 -32.59 31.73
N PRO A 631 41.45 -32.50 32.97
CA PRO A 631 42.89 -32.59 33.22
C PRO A 631 43.51 -33.91 32.73
N SER A 632 44.75 -33.87 32.24
CA SER A 632 45.40 -35.02 31.60
C SER A 632 45.54 -36.26 32.50
N GLU A 633 45.71 -36.06 33.80
CA GLU A 633 45.83 -37.15 34.79
C GLU A 633 44.52 -37.92 34.96
N LEU A 634 43.40 -37.21 35.16
CA LEU A 634 42.07 -37.81 35.26
C LEU A 634 41.62 -38.46 33.94
N LEU A 635 42.04 -37.89 32.81
CA LEU A 635 41.73 -38.43 31.49
C LEU A 635 42.33 -39.83 31.25
N ALA A 636 43.54 -40.08 31.76
CA ALA A 636 44.20 -41.38 31.65
C ALA A 636 43.47 -42.47 32.45
N GLU A 637 43.01 -42.15 33.66
CA GLU A 637 42.24 -43.05 34.52
C GLU A 637 40.91 -43.46 33.88
N LEU A 638 40.13 -42.48 33.39
CA LEU A 638 38.83 -42.74 32.77
C LEU A 638 38.93 -43.54 31.46
N ARG A 639 40.03 -43.40 30.72
CA ARG A 639 40.29 -44.21 29.51
C ARG A 639 40.54 -45.68 29.85
N PHE A 640 41.28 -45.95 30.93
CA PHE A 640 41.51 -47.33 31.37
C PHE A 640 40.19 -48.04 31.73
N GLU A 641 39.28 -47.35 32.43
CA GLU A 641 37.94 -47.86 32.75
C GLU A 641 37.09 -48.12 31.49
N GLN A 642 37.12 -47.20 30.51
CA GLN A 642 36.41 -47.36 29.23
C GLN A 642 36.93 -48.58 28.44
N ASP A 643 38.24 -48.75 28.33
CA ASP A 643 38.86 -49.83 27.56
C ASP A 643 38.53 -51.22 28.13
N ALA A 644 38.36 -51.31 29.46
CA ALA A 644 37.94 -52.55 30.12
C ALA A 644 36.47 -52.92 29.80
N LEU A 645 35.56 -51.93 29.85
CA LEU A 645 34.14 -52.12 29.49
C LEU A 645 33.96 -52.45 28.00
N GLN A 646 34.69 -51.77 27.12
CA GLN A 646 34.61 -51.95 25.67
C GLN A 646 35.05 -53.36 25.25
N ARG A 647 36.16 -53.86 25.80
CA ARG A 647 36.67 -55.21 25.51
C ARG A 647 35.66 -56.31 25.92
N THR A 648 35.00 -56.14 27.06
CA THR A 648 34.07 -57.14 27.58
C THR A 648 32.74 -57.15 26.81
N LEU A 649 32.20 -55.98 26.46
CA LEU A 649 30.95 -55.86 25.72
C LEU A 649 31.09 -56.26 24.24
N ALA A 650 32.32 -56.25 23.68
CA ALA A 650 32.63 -56.67 22.32
C ALA A 650 32.75 -58.19 22.14
N LEU A 651 32.42 -59.00 23.16
CA LEU A 651 32.36 -60.45 23.02
C LEU A 651 31.22 -60.85 22.06
N PRO A 652 31.47 -61.73 21.06
CA PRO A 652 30.46 -62.08 20.03
C PRO A 652 29.14 -62.60 20.60
N THR A 653 29.19 -63.27 21.75
CA THR A 653 28.02 -63.86 22.43
C THR A 653 27.07 -62.84 23.07
N LEU A 654 27.45 -61.56 23.12
CA LEU A 654 26.61 -60.47 23.64
C LEU A 654 26.03 -59.59 22.54
N GLU A 655 26.38 -59.81 21.28
CA GLU A 655 25.92 -58.95 20.18
C GLU A 655 24.39 -58.97 20.03
N ASP A 656 23.78 -60.15 20.16
CA ASP A 656 22.31 -60.37 20.05
C ASP A 656 21.55 -60.02 21.35
N ALA A 657 22.27 -59.79 22.45
CA ALA A 657 21.76 -59.58 23.81
C ALA A 657 21.48 -58.11 24.18
N GLY A 658 21.54 -57.21 23.19
CA GLY A 658 21.65 -55.77 23.44
C GLY A 658 23.09 -55.30 23.73
N GLY A 659 24.11 -56.16 23.63
CA GLY A 659 25.51 -55.76 23.79
C GLY A 659 25.97 -54.74 22.73
N ARG A 660 25.42 -54.82 21.50
CA ARG A 660 25.60 -53.76 20.49
C ARG A 660 25.01 -52.42 20.92
N GLU A 661 23.86 -52.42 21.59
CA GLU A 661 23.23 -51.21 22.12
C GLU A 661 24.01 -50.63 23.30
N LEU A 662 24.54 -51.48 24.18
CA LEU A 662 25.39 -51.07 25.30
C LEU A 662 26.77 -50.56 24.84
N LEU A 663 27.38 -51.17 23.81
CA LEU A 663 28.57 -50.63 23.16
C LEU A 663 28.29 -49.26 22.52
N ARG A 664 27.13 -49.10 21.87
CA ARG A 664 26.67 -47.78 21.39
C ARG A 664 26.52 -46.78 22.53
N ASN A 665 26.03 -47.21 23.69
CA ASN A 665 25.92 -46.34 24.87
C ASN A 665 27.29 -45.96 25.48
N LEU A 666 28.27 -46.88 25.46
CA LEU A 666 29.65 -46.63 25.88
C LEU A 666 30.42 -45.70 24.92
N ASN A 667 30.01 -45.66 23.64
CA ASN A 667 30.62 -44.80 22.62
C ASN A 667 30.58 -43.31 23.01
N ARG A 668 29.53 -42.85 23.71
CA ARG A 668 29.41 -41.44 24.13
C ARG A 668 30.52 -41.01 25.10
N PRO A 669 30.72 -41.67 26.26
CA PRO A 669 31.90 -41.45 27.09
C PRO A 669 33.22 -41.60 26.31
N GLY A 670 33.34 -42.60 25.43
CA GLY A 670 34.55 -42.81 24.62
C GLY A 670 34.89 -41.65 23.67
N ILE A 671 33.88 -41.09 23.00
CA ILE A 671 34.03 -39.90 22.15
C ILE A 671 34.43 -38.68 22.99
N ILE A 672 33.78 -38.46 24.15
CA ILE A 672 34.12 -37.34 25.06
C ILE A 672 35.60 -37.42 25.44
N LEU A 673 36.04 -38.56 26.00
CA LEU A 673 37.43 -38.75 26.42
C LEU A 673 38.42 -38.65 25.25
N SER A 674 38.02 -39.08 24.06
CA SER A 674 38.87 -38.98 22.87
C SER A 674 39.02 -37.55 22.37
N VAL A 675 37.94 -36.78 22.33
CA VAL A 675 37.99 -35.35 21.99
C VAL A 675 38.85 -34.58 23.00
N HIS A 676 38.71 -34.82 24.31
CA HIS A 676 39.58 -34.18 25.30
C HIS A 676 41.07 -34.51 25.09
N ALA A 677 41.40 -35.74 24.70
CA ALA A 677 42.79 -36.11 24.41
C ALA A 677 43.34 -35.42 23.16
N LEU A 678 42.52 -35.29 22.12
CA LEU A 678 42.89 -34.57 20.88
C LEU A 678 43.07 -33.08 21.16
N CYS A 679 42.23 -32.47 22.01
CA CYS A 679 42.41 -31.08 22.46
C CYS A 679 43.72 -30.87 23.21
N HIS A 680 44.15 -31.80 24.08
CA HIS A 680 45.47 -31.74 24.73
C HIS A 680 46.63 -31.84 23.73
N LYS A 681 46.42 -32.53 22.60
CA LYS A 681 47.39 -32.66 21.50
C LYS A 681 47.29 -31.56 20.45
N CYS A 682 46.33 -30.65 20.56
CA CYS A 682 46.03 -29.60 19.57
C CYS A 682 45.60 -30.15 18.18
N GLU A 683 44.99 -31.34 18.13
CA GLU A 683 44.51 -32.00 16.91
C GLU A 683 43.04 -31.57 16.62
N TRP A 684 42.83 -30.30 16.25
CA TRP A 684 41.49 -29.67 16.23
C TRP A 684 40.53 -30.29 15.21
N GLU A 685 40.97 -30.52 13.97
CA GLU A 685 40.11 -31.07 12.91
C GLU A 685 39.66 -32.50 13.23
N GLU A 686 40.56 -33.30 13.81
CA GLU A 686 40.24 -34.65 14.28
C GLU A 686 39.28 -34.61 15.46
N ALA A 687 39.47 -33.66 16.39
CA ALA A 687 38.57 -33.45 17.53
C ALA A 687 37.16 -33.03 17.07
N GLU A 688 37.05 -32.09 16.12
CA GLU A 688 35.78 -31.65 15.54
C GLU A 688 35.09 -32.79 14.78
N SER A 689 35.83 -33.49 13.92
CA SER A 689 35.33 -34.66 13.17
C SER A 689 34.82 -35.76 14.10
N LEU A 690 35.55 -36.04 15.18
CA LEU A 690 35.15 -37.04 16.17
C LEU A 690 33.94 -36.58 16.99
N SER A 691 33.85 -35.29 17.33
CA SER A 691 32.68 -34.75 18.04
C SER A 691 31.38 -34.90 17.25
N ARG A 692 31.43 -34.83 15.91
CA ARG A 692 30.25 -35.02 15.03
C ARG A 692 29.73 -36.46 15.05
N LYS A 693 30.54 -37.43 15.47
CA LYS A 693 30.12 -38.82 15.65
C LYS A 693 29.36 -39.04 16.96
N MET A 694 29.11 -37.98 17.75
CA MET A 694 28.36 -38.05 19.00
C MET A 694 26.91 -38.51 18.75
N PRO A 695 26.43 -39.57 19.41
CA PRO A 695 25.04 -40.01 19.26
C PRO A 695 24.04 -38.97 19.80
N ALA A 696 22.95 -38.75 19.06
CA ALA A 696 21.94 -37.73 19.36
C ALA A 696 21.04 -38.05 20.57
N THR A 697 20.98 -39.31 21.00
CA THR A 697 20.07 -39.77 22.06
C THR A 697 20.58 -39.35 23.46
N PRO A 698 19.76 -38.66 24.28
CA PRO A 698 20.14 -38.31 25.66
C PRO A 698 20.18 -39.56 26.54
N LEU A 699 21.30 -39.78 27.26
CA LEU A 699 21.41 -40.81 28.30
C LEU A 699 20.97 -40.23 29.67
N PRO A 700 20.34 -41.04 30.54
CA PRO A 700 19.99 -40.61 31.90
C PRO A 700 21.24 -40.14 32.67
N GLY A 701 21.23 -38.89 33.15
CA GLY A 701 22.34 -38.30 33.91
C GLY A 701 23.36 -37.49 33.09
N PHE A 702 23.17 -37.36 31.78
CA PHE A 702 23.89 -36.39 30.94
C PHE A 702 22.99 -35.21 30.61
N SER A 703 23.44 -33.98 30.87
CA SER A 703 22.75 -32.77 30.43
C SER A 703 22.62 -32.74 28.90
N GLY A 704 21.51 -32.18 28.42
CA GLY A 704 20.98 -32.35 27.06
C GLY A 704 21.79 -31.81 25.88
N ASP A 705 23.11 -31.58 25.98
CA ASP A 705 23.88 -31.08 24.83
C ASP A 705 25.40 -31.41 24.88
N ALA A 706 25.74 -32.68 25.10
CA ALA A 706 27.14 -33.11 25.17
C ALA A 706 27.96 -32.81 23.90
N HIS A 707 27.34 -32.82 22.72
CA HIS A 707 28.00 -32.44 21.47
C HIS A 707 28.39 -30.96 21.46
N ARG A 708 27.45 -30.06 21.80
CA ARG A 708 27.73 -28.63 21.94
C ARG A 708 28.76 -28.35 23.04
N GLY A 709 28.74 -29.12 24.14
CA GLY A 709 29.76 -29.05 25.18
C GLY A 709 31.17 -29.42 24.70
N LEU A 710 31.30 -30.44 23.85
CA LEU A 710 32.59 -30.77 23.23
C LEU A 710 33.04 -29.72 22.22
N LEU A 711 32.12 -29.19 21.40
CA LEU A 711 32.44 -28.08 20.50
C LEU A 711 32.86 -26.82 21.28
N ALA A 712 32.21 -26.51 22.42
CA ALA A 712 32.65 -25.47 23.34
C ALA A 712 34.07 -25.71 23.83
N THR A 713 34.38 -26.94 24.25
CA THR A 713 35.73 -27.33 24.71
C THR A 713 36.74 -27.15 23.59
N ILE A 714 36.49 -27.66 22.38
CA ILE A 714 37.38 -27.53 21.21
C ILE A 714 37.60 -26.06 20.87
N ALA A 715 36.52 -25.29 20.67
CA ALA A 715 36.61 -23.88 20.30
C ALA A 715 37.31 -23.04 21.38
N ALA A 716 36.99 -23.23 22.65
CA ALA A 716 37.62 -22.49 23.75
C ALA A 716 39.09 -22.88 23.93
N THR A 717 39.46 -24.17 23.79
CA THR A 717 40.86 -24.59 23.88
C THR A 717 41.67 -24.13 22.67
N ARG A 718 41.11 -24.22 21.47
CA ARG A 718 41.69 -23.70 20.24
C ARG A 718 41.95 -22.20 20.32
N LEU A 719 40.94 -21.39 20.65
CA LEU A 719 41.12 -19.94 20.82
C LEU A 719 42.14 -19.60 21.92
N ARG A 720 42.23 -20.43 22.97
CA ARG A 720 43.20 -20.22 24.05
C ARG A 720 44.62 -20.54 23.60
N PHE A 721 44.80 -21.56 22.77
CA PHE A 721 46.09 -21.95 22.20
C PHE A 721 46.55 -20.97 21.11
N GLU A 722 45.64 -20.61 20.19
CA GLU A 722 45.89 -19.71 19.06
C GLU A 722 45.97 -18.23 19.47
N LYS A 723 45.66 -17.89 20.73
CA LYS A 723 45.51 -16.51 21.22
C LYS A 723 44.51 -15.70 20.39
N GLY A 724 43.33 -16.29 20.18
CA GLY A 724 42.25 -15.67 19.41
C GLY A 724 41.83 -14.30 19.97
N SER A 725 41.31 -13.47 19.08
CA SER A 725 40.88 -12.09 19.35
C SER A 725 39.69 -12.02 20.30
N ASP A 726 39.52 -10.86 20.94
CA ASP A 726 38.42 -10.60 21.87
C ASP A 726 37.03 -10.79 21.21
N GLU A 727 36.92 -10.46 19.92
CA GLU A 727 35.70 -10.67 19.13
C GLU A 727 35.38 -12.15 18.91
N GLU A 728 36.38 -12.99 18.64
CA GLU A 728 36.19 -14.43 18.47
C GLU A 728 35.75 -15.08 19.79
N TRP A 729 36.30 -14.61 20.91
CA TRP A 729 35.84 -15.02 22.23
C TRP A 729 34.40 -14.58 22.51
N LEU A 730 34.04 -13.33 22.20
CA LEU A 730 32.67 -12.83 22.35
C LEU A 730 31.68 -13.61 21.47
N LYS A 731 32.01 -13.87 20.20
CA LYS A 731 31.20 -14.72 19.31
C LYS A 731 30.95 -16.11 19.91
N LEU A 732 31.99 -16.73 20.46
CA LEU A 732 31.87 -18.03 21.11
C LEU A 732 30.94 -17.98 22.34
N PHE A 733 31.06 -16.95 23.19
CA PHE A 733 30.17 -16.74 24.34
C PHE A 733 28.71 -16.47 23.94
N ALA A 734 28.47 -15.72 22.86
CA ALA A 734 27.12 -15.48 22.33
C ALA A 734 26.50 -16.76 21.73
N ALA A 735 27.30 -17.61 21.10
CA ALA A 735 26.82 -18.84 20.46
C ALA A 735 26.45 -19.93 21.48
N GLN A 736 27.13 -19.99 22.63
CA GLN A 736 26.94 -21.06 23.63
C GLN A 736 26.94 -20.55 25.09
N PRO A 737 26.08 -19.57 25.46
CA PRO A 737 26.05 -18.97 26.80
C PRO A 737 25.56 -19.93 27.88
N ASP A 738 24.71 -20.88 27.50
CA ASP A 738 24.16 -21.93 28.35
C ASP A 738 25.25 -22.89 28.87
N ILE A 739 26.35 -23.05 28.12
CA ILE A 739 27.45 -23.98 28.42
C ILE A 739 28.65 -23.23 29.03
N LEU A 740 29.16 -22.20 28.34
CA LEU A 740 30.41 -21.53 28.72
C LEU A 740 30.25 -20.72 30.01
N LEU A 741 29.10 -20.07 30.21
CA LEU A 741 28.87 -19.18 31.35
C LEU A 741 28.36 -19.89 32.61
N GLN A 742 28.46 -21.22 32.69
CA GLN A 742 28.16 -21.97 33.91
C GLN A 742 29.24 -21.80 34.99
N ARG A 743 30.47 -21.43 34.58
CA ARG A 743 31.64 -21.32 35.46
C ARG A 743 31.96 -19.86 35.75
N HIS A 744 32.20 -19.54 37.01
CA HIS A 744 32.52 -18.18 37.45
C HIS A 744 33.78 -17.58 36.78
N ALA A 745 34.78 -18.39 36.45
CA ALA A 745 35.98 -17.91 35.74
C ALA A 745 35.67 -17.43 34.30
N ASP A 746 34.79 -18.16 33.61
CA ASP A 746 34.39 -17.85 32.23
C ASP A 746 33.42 -16.66 32.20
N GLN A 747 32.54 -16.54 33.21
CA GLN A 747 31.70 -15.36 33.44
C GLN A 747 32.52 -14.07 33.60
N LYS A 748 33.58 -14.09 34.43
CA LYS A 748 34.46 -12.93 34.62
C LYS A 748 35.17 -12.53 33.34
N ARG A 749 35.65 -13.50 32.56
CA ARG A 749 36.30 -13.24 31.28
C ARG A 749 35.34 -12.63 30.27
N TYR A 750 34.12 -13.17 30.17
CA TYR A 750 33.09 -12.65 29.29
C TYR A 750 32.76 -11.18 29.57
N LEU A 751 32.53 -10.82 30.84
CA LEU A 751 32.21 -9.44 31.22
C LEU A 751 33.36 -8.46 30.94
N ALA A 752 34.61 -8.87 31.13
CA ALA A 752 35.78 -8.06 30.78
C ALA A 752 35.86 -7.80 29.27
N LEU A 753 35.75 -8.85 28.46
CA LEU A 753 35.77 -8.75 27.00
C LEU A 753 34.64 -7.86 26.46
N LEU A 754 33.45 -7.98 27.03
CA LEU A 754 32.30 -7.19 26.59
C LEU A 754 32.49 -5.70 26.87
N ARG A 755 33.11 -5.35 28.00
CA ARG A 755 33.42 -3.96 28.36
C ARG A 755 34.52 -3.36 27.50
N ASP A 756 35.48 -4.17 27.05
CA ASP A 756 36.62 -3.73 26.25
C ASP A 756 36.37 -3.70 24.74
N CYS A 757 35.24 -4.24 24.27
CA CYS A 757 34.85 -4.31 22.88
C CYS A 757 34.78 -2.92 22.20
N GLU A 758 35.24 -2.85 20.95
CA GLU A 758 35.10 -1.65 20.11
C GLU A 758 33.65 -1.48 19.63
N VAL A 759 33.11 -0.27 19.79
CA VAL A 759 31.71 0.04 19.46
C VAL A 759 31.45 0.02 17.94
N SER A 760 32.50 -0.02 17.11
CA SER A 760 32.45 -0.07 15.63
C SER A 760 32.12 -1.46 15.06
N THR A 761 32.27 -2.56 15.80
CA THR A 761 32.05 -3.95 15.30
C THR A 761 30.66 -4.50 15.66
N MET A 762 29.67 -3.69 15.27
CA MET A 762 28.25 -3.68 15.62
C MET A 762 27.39 -4.93 15.46
N PRO A 763 27.54 -5.79 14.42
CA PRO A 763 26.57 -6.85 14.17
C PRO A 763 26.51 -7.94 15.26
N HIS A 764 27.53 -8.05 16.10
CA HIS A 764 27.66 -9.12 17.08
C HIS A 764 27.14 -8.77 18.48
N LEU A 765 26.90 -7.48 18.78
CA LEU A 765 26.44 -7.02 20.09
C LEU A 765 24.97 -7.38 20.40
N ALA A 766 24.14 -7.58 19.37
CA ALA A 766 22.73 -7.95 19.54
C ALA A 766 22.56 -9.27 20.32
N GLY A 767 23.39 -10.28 20.03
CA GLY A 767 23.36 -11.56 20.75
C GLY A 767 23.73 -11.42 22.23
N HIS A 768 24.55 -10.43 22.57
CA HIS A 768 25.02 -10.21 23.95
C HIS A 768 23.98 -9.55 24.86
N ILE A 769 23.01 -8.80 24.31
CA ILE A 769 21.89 -8.26 25.11
C ILE A 769 21.11 -9.40 25.75
N ARG A 770 20.81 -10.44 24.97
CA ARG A 770 20.11 -11.64 25.44
C ARG A 770 20.92 -12.42 26.46
N VAL A 771 22.24 -12.55 26.25
CA VAL A 771 23.13 -13.20 27.22
C VAL A 771 23.15 -12.47 28.56
N LEU A 772 23.24 -11.14 28.55
CA LEU A 772 23.18 -10.34 29.77
C LEU A 772 21.83 -10.47 30.48
N GLU A 773 20.73 -10.48 29.74
CA GLU A 773 19.39 -10.65 30.30
C GLU A 773 19.18 -12.02 30.95
N GLU A 774 19.59 -13.11 30.28
CA GLU A 774 19.37 -14.48 30.76
C GLU A 774 20.37 -14.91 31.85
N ARG A 775 21.63 -14.43 31.80
CA ARG A 775 22.72 -14.95 32.66
C ARG A 775 23.23 -13.94 33.68
N PHE A 776 23.02 -12.65 33.47
CA PHE A 776 23.47 -11.58 34.36
C PHE A 776 22.37 -10.53 34.61
N PRO A 777 21.17 -10.94 35.10
CA PRO A 777 20.02 -10.03 35.21
C PRO A 777 20.26 -8.83 36.12
N ALA A 778 21.24 -8.90 37.03
CA ALA A 778 21.65 -7.80 37.90
C ALA A 778 22.47 -6.69 37.18
N LEU A 779 23.07 -6.97 36.02
CA LEU A 779 23.91 -6.02 35.27
C LEU A 779 23.08 -5.20 34.26
N VAL A 780 21.98 -4.62 34.76
CA VAL A 780 21.00 -3.85 33.98
C VAL A 780 21.67 -2.69 33.26
N PHE A 781 22.58 -1.97 33.94
CA PHE A 781 23.31 -0.85 33.37
C PHE A 781 24.17 -1.23 32.15
N LEU A 782 24.97 -2.30 32.26
CA LEU A 782 25.80 -2.81 31.15
C LEU A 782 24.94 -3.24 29.96
N ARG A 783 23.78 -3.87 30.22
CA ARG A 783 22.80 -4.20 29.16
C ARG A 783 22.28 -2.95 28.45
N GLY A 784 21.96 -1.90 29.20
CA GLY A 784 21.58 -0.60 28.66
C GLY A 784 22.68 0.00 27.77
N MET A 785 23.93 -0.02 28.22
CA MET A 785 25.06 0.50 27.44
C MET A 785 25.29 -0.29 26.15
N VAL A 786 25.21 -1.63 26.19
CA VAL A 786 25.36 -2.48 24.99
C VAL A 786 24.22 -2.23 24.00
N ARG A 787 22.99 -1.97 24.49
CA ARG A 787 21.85 -1.62 23.63
C ARG A 787 22.07 -0.29 22.92
N VAL A 788 22.58 0.73 23.62
CA VAL A 788 22.94 2.02 23.03
C VAL A 788 24.17 1.91 22.11
N ALA A 789 25.12 1.04 22.43
CA ALA A 789 26.26 0.76 21.57
C ALA A 789 25.81 0.15 20.23
N LEU A 790 24.88 -0.82 20.27
CA LEU A 790 24.28 -1.50 19.12
C LEU A 790 23.36 -0.59 18.30
N ASP A 791 22.57 0.25 18.96
CA ASP A 791 21.71 1.21 18.31
C ASP A 791 21.74 2.51 19.13
N PRO A 792 22.48 3.53 18.68
CA PRO A 792 22.58 4.80 19.39
C PRO A 792 21.24 5.52 19.57
N LEU A 793 20.19 5.16 18.82
CA LEU A 793 18.83 5.70 18.94
C LEU A 793 17.93 4.86 19.87
N ALA A 794 18.38 3.69 20.32
CA ALA A 794 17.55 2.81 21.13
C ALA A 794 17.18 3.46 22.48
N ALA A 795 15.93 3.26 22.88
CA ALA A 795 15.50 3.52 24.24
C ALA A 795 16.23 2.58 25.19
N ALA A 796 16.98 3.15 26.12
CA ALA A 796 17.73 2.42 27.13
C ALA A 796 17.29 2.85 28.53
N PRO A 797 16.05 2.51 28.94
CA PRO A 797 15.54 2.85 30.27
C PRO A 797 16.41 2.29 31.40
N GLU A 798 17.15 1.21 31.12
CA GLU A 798 18.17 0.66 32.00
C GLU A 798 19.23 1.68 32.44
N LEU A 799 19.53 2.66 31.57
CA LEU A 799 20.51 3.71 31.86
C LEU A 799 19.89 4.82 32.70
N THR A 800 18.59 5.11 32.60
CA THR A 800 17.90 6.23 33.26
C THR A 800 17.98 6.18 34.79
N HIS A 801 18.06 4.98 35.39
CA HIS A 801 18.14 4.82 36.84
C HIS A 801 19.40 4.09 37.33
N GLY A 802 20.20 3.51 36.43
CA GLY A 802 21.46 2.84 36.77
C GLY A 802 22.60 3.82 37.04
N GLN A 803 23.56 3.40 37.87
CA GLN A 803 24.85 4.08 38.10
C GLN A 803 25.98 3.24 37.49
N PRO A 804 26.94 3.86 36.76
CA PRO A 804 28.06 3.14 36.19
C PRO A 804 29.02 2.65 37.28
N MET A 805 29.48 1.40 37.16
CA MET A 805 30.65 0.96 37.91
C MET A 805 31.92 1.53 37.28
N ASN A 806 33.02 1.61 38.03
CA ASN A 806 34.30 2.10 37.48
C ASN A 806 34.77 1.28 36.27
N GLU A 807 34.46 -0.01 36.24
CA GLU A 807 34.78 -0.93 35.13
C GLU A 807 34.00 -0.59 33.83
N ASP A 808 32.89 0.14 33.94
CA ASP A 808 31.98 0.46 32.83
C ASP A 808 32.32 1.81 32.15
N LEU A 809 33.08 2.68 32.81
CA LEU A 809 33.35 4.06 32.34
C LEU A 809 34.10 4.13 31.00
N ALA A 810 35.03 3.19 30.76
CA ALA A 810 35.77 3.14 29.49
C ALA A 810 34.86 2.76 28.30
N PHE A 811 33.87 1.88 28.54
CA PHE A 811 32.88 1.53 27.53
C PHE A 811 31.92 2.69 27.27
N LEU A 812 31.45 3.35 28.34
CA LEU A 812 30.62 4.55 28.25
C LEU A 812 31.28 5.66 27.42
N ARG A 813 32.59 5.88 27.61
CA ARG A 813 33.37 6.84 26.80
C ARG A 813 33.29 6.56 25.32
N ARG A 814 33.51 5.31 24.89
CA ARG A 814 33.47 4.93 23.47
C ARG A 814 32.07 5.11 22.87
N VAL A 815 31.03 4.77 23.63
CA VAL A 815 29.64 4.99 23.22
C VAL A 815 29.35 6.50 23.04
N LEU A 816 29.85 7.33 23.95
CA LEU A 816 29.69 8.79 23.89
C LEU A 816 30.48 9.43 22.74
N GLU A 817 31.74 9.03 22.52
CA GLU A 817 32.57 9.48 21.38
C GLU A 817 31.87 9.21 20.04
N ARG A 818 31.25 8.04 19.92
CA ARG A 818 30.47 7.70 18.74
C ARG A 818 29.20 8.55 18.60
N ALA A 819 28.42 8.70 19.67
CA ALA A 819 27.20 9.51 19.65
C ALA A 819 27.49 10.96 19.21
N VAL A 820 28.60 11.53 19.69
CA VAL A 820 29.07 12.86 19.28
C VAL A 820 29.57 12.90 17.83
N ALA A 821 30.29 11.86 17.38
CA ALA A 821 30.76 11.75 16.01
C ALA A 821 29.60 11.69 15.00
N GLU A 822 28.61 10.86 15.27
CA GLU A 822 27.42 10.63 14.42
C GLU A 822 26.31 11.67 14.64
N CYS A 823 26.50 12.61 15.58
CA CYS A 823 25.55 13.65 15.95
C CYS A 823 24.20 13.11 16.48
N ILE A 824 24.20 11.95 17.17
CA ILE A 824 23.00 11.27 17.65
C ILE A 824 22.63 11.69 19.07
N SER A 825 21.42 12.22 19.25
CA SER A 825 20.95 12.71 20.56
C SER A 825 20.14 11.61 21.25
N ASN A 826 20.74 10.99 22.27
CA ASN A 826 20.09 9.98 23.09
C ASN A 826 19.88 10.53 24.51
N GLU A 827 18.61 10.66 24.89
CA GLU A 827 18.22 11.25 26.17
C GLU A 827 18.70 10.43 27.38
N ALA A 828 18.78 9.10 27.26
CA ALA A 828 19.27 8.25 28.34
C ALA A 828 20.77 8.45 28.60
N ILE A 829 21.58 8.68 27.55
CA ILE A 829 23.01 9.03 27.69
C ILE A 829 23.15 10.43 28.30
N ARG A 830 22.31 11.39 27.90
CA ARG A 830 22.33 12.75 28.46
C ARG A 830 21.99 12.78 29.94
N GLN A 831 20.90 12.12 30.33
CA GLN A 831 20.51 11.99 31.74
C GLN A 831 21.55 11.21 32.57
N LEU A 832 22.24 10.24 31.95
CA LEU A 832 23.38 9.58 32.59
C LEU A 832 24.55 10.56 32.78
N TRP A 833 24.93 11.30 31.74
CA TRP A 833 26.00 12.31 31.80
C TRP A 833 25.77 13.35 32.89
N ASP A 834 24.54 13.86 33.00
CA ASP A 834 24.15 14.83 34.03
C ASP A 834 24.21 14.26 35.45
N ARG A 835 24.14 12.93 35.62
CA ARG A 835 24.26 12.24 36.91
C ARG A 835 25.69 11.81 37.25
N LEU A 836 26.60 11.75 36.29
CA LEU A 836 28.01 11.47 36.55
C LEU A 836 28.62 12.59 37.40
N ASP A 837 29.44 12.23 38.39
CA ASP A 837 30.21 13.21 39.13
C ASP A 837 31.33 13.83 38.27
N GLN A 838 31.91 14.94 38.74
CA GLN A 838 32.93 15.66 37.98
C GLN A 838 34.18 14.81 37.69
N GLY A 839 34.54 13.87 38.57
CA GLY A 839 35.69 12.99 38.39
C GLY A 839 35.43 11.93 37.31
N GLN A 840 34.25 11.32 37.32
CA GLN A 840 33.79 10.38 36.30
C GLN A 840 33.63 11.05 34.94
N ARG A 841 33.08 12.28 34.89
CA ARG A 841 33.00 13.06 33.64
C ARG A 841 34.37 13.32 33.04
N GLN A 842 35.38 13.65 33.86
CA GLN A 842 36.75 13.85 33.38
C GLN A 842 37.41 12.57 32.84
N LEU A 843 37.06 11.39 33.41
CA LEU A 843 37.54 10.10 32.93
C LEU A 843 36.86 9.67 31.62
N VAL A 844 35.55 9.94 31.50
CA VAL A 844 34.73 9.57 30.34
C VAL A 844 34.94 10.55 29.17
N TRP A 845 35.05 11.85 29.42
CA TRP A 845 35.26 12.87 28.40
C TRP A 845 36.32 13.88 28.85
N PRO A 846 37.60 13.69 28.46
CA PRO A 846 38.68 14.57 28.89
C PRO A 846 38.72 15.91 28.13
N GLN A 847 37.85 16.12 27.13
CA GLN A 847 37.85 17.34 26.33
C GLN A 847 37.16 18.50 27.06
N PRO A 848 37.57 19.77 26.80
CA PRO A 848 37.05 20.93 27.51
C PRO A 848 35.64 21.33 27.10
N VAL A 849 35.19 20.96 25.89
CA VAL A 849 33.83 21.23 25.41
C VAL A 849 32.96 20.03 25.77
N ASP A 850 31.82 20.31 26.39
CA ASP A 850 30.84 19.29 26.74
C ASP A 850 30.41 18.50 25.47
N PRO A 851 30.32 17.16 25.53
CA PRO A 851 30.01 16.34 24.36
C PRO A 851 28.69 16.73 23.69
N PHE A 852 27.68 17.14 24.46
CA PHE A 852 26.38 17.54 23.94
C PHE A 852 26.40 18.97 23.38
N GLU A 853 27.25 19.86 23.91
CA GLU A 853 27.49 21.17 23.29
C GLU A 853 28.21 21.04 21.94
N LEU A 854 29.22 20.18 21.85
CA LEU A 854 29.93 19.92 20.58
C LEU A 854 28.98 19.33 19.52
N GLN A 855 28.11 18.43 19.95
CA GLN A 855 27.07 17.86 19.12
C GLN A 855 26.08 18.92 18.61
N ARG A 856 25.62 19.83 19.48
CA ARG A 856 24.74 20.95 19.11
C ARG A 856 25.40 21.89 18.08
N GLN A 857 26.67 22.24 18.27
CA GLN A 857 27.41 23.08 17.32
C GLN A 857 27.51 22.46 15.93
N ARG A 858 27.76 21.14 15.84
CA ARG A 858 27.79 20.41 14.56
C ARG A 858 26.43 20.39 13.89
N PHE A 859 25.37 20.23 14.68
CA PHE A 859 23.99 20.24 14.20
C PHE A 859 23.60 21.60 13.61
N ASP A 860 23.87 22.70 14.31
CA ASP A 860 23.57 24.06 13.84
C ASP A 860 24.31 24.40 12.53
N LYS A 861 25.54 23.91 12.37
CA LYS A 861 26.32 24.08 11.13
C LYS A 861 25.68 23.34 9.94
N GLN A 862 25.17 22.13 10.14
CA GLN A 862 24.45 21.39 9.09
C GLN A 862 23.12 22.06 8.74
N ARG A 863 22.36 22.49 9.74
CA ARG A 863 21.10 23.21 9.54
C ARG A 863 21.26 24.45 8.67
N LYS A 864 22.29 25.28 8.93
CA LYS A 864 22.59 26.48 8.14
C LYS A 864 22.88 26.15 6.67
N LYS A 865 23.63 25.07 6.42
CA LYS A 865 23.95 24.59 5.07
C LYS A 865 22.68 24.22 4.28
N PHE A 866 21.71 23.55 4.90
CA PHE A 866 20.44 23.21 4.23
C PHE A 866 19.61 24.44 3.92
N GLN A 867 19.55 25.41 4.82
CA GLN A 867 18.83 26.67 4.56
C GLN A 867 19.41 27.43 3.37
N GLU A 868 20.74 27.47 3.24
CA GLU A 868 21.42 28.07 2.07
C GLU A 868 21.11 27.30 0.77
N GLN A 869 21.11 25.96 0.82
CA GLN A 869 20.77 25.12 -0.34
C GLN A 869 19.30 25.26 -0.77
N MET A 870 18.37 25.44 0.16
CA MET A 870 16.95 25.66 -0.17
C MET A 870 16.75 26.92 -1.03
N LEU A 871 17.53 27.97 -0.82
CA LEU A 871 17.42 29.22 -1.56
C LEU A 871 18.07 29.16 -2.96
N ASP A 872 18.93 28.18 -3.25
CA ASP A 872 19.63 28.04 -4.53
C ASP A 872 18.88 27.10 -5.48
N SER A 873 18.39 27.64 -6.60
CA SER A 873 17.62 26.91 -7.61
C SER A 873 18.36 25.74 -8.27
N ARG A 874 19.69 25.65 -8.14
CA ARG A 874 20.49 24.50 -8.62
C ARG A 874 20.30 23.25 -7.78
N TYR A 875 19.85 23.39 -6.54
CA TYR A 875 19.58 22.26 -5.66
C TYR A 875 18.08 21.97 -5.63
N PRO A 876 17.66 20.77 -6.07
CA PRO A 876 16.25 20.41 -6.06
C PRO A 876 15.78 20.15 -4.63
N LEU A 877 14.61 20.72 -4.28
CA LEU A 877 14.11 20.72 -2.90
C LEU A 877 13.78 19.30 -2.41
N HIS A 878 13.42 18.37 -3.30
CA HIS A 878 13.16 16.98 -2.92
C HIS A 878 14.41 16.26 -2.38
N LYS A 879 15.61 16.57 -2.89
CA LYS A 879 16.87 15.99 -2.38
C LYS A 879 17.19 16.56 -1.00
N ILE A 880 17.04 17.88 -0.85
CA ILE A 880 17.19 18.57 0.43
C ILE A 880 16.24 18.00 1.47
N ARG A 881 14.99 17.68 1.09
CA ARG A 881 14.02 17.02 1.97
C ARG A 881 14.49 15.66 2.46
N THR A 882 15.00 14.82 1.57
CA THR A 882 15.47 13.48 1.91
C THR A 882 16.65 13.55 2.88
N ASP A 883 17.64 14.38 2.57
CA ASP A 883 18.83 14.57 3.40
C ASP A 883 18.47 15.12 4.80
N LEU A 884 17.50 16.05 4.85
CA LEU A 884 17.03 16.65 6.11
C LEU A 884 16.17 15.67 6.93
N ARG A 885 15.38 14.80 6.29
CA ARG A 885 14.66 13.70 6.96
C ARG A 885 15.63 12.70 7.56
N GLU A 886 16.69 12.33 6.84
CA GLU A 886 17.73 11.43 7.36
C GLU A 886 18.43 12.01 8.60
N LEU A 887 18.74 13.30 8.57
CA LEU A 887 19.29 14.01 9.73
C LEU A 887 18.29 14.15 10.89
N SER A 888 16.99 14.34 10.59
CA SER A 888 15.93 14.36 11.63
C SER A 888 15.74 13.02 12.32
N GLY A 889 15.97 11.91 11.61
CA GLY A 889 15.97 10.57 12.20
C GLY A 889 17.12 10.36 13.18
N LYS A 890 18.27 11.02 12.95
CA LYS A 890 19.45 10.95 13.82
C LYS A 890 19.37 11.91 15.03
N CYS A 891 18.53 12.94 14.97
CA CYS A 891 18.38 13.95 16.02
C CYS A 891 16.90 14.33 16.24
N ALA A 892 16.23 13.59 17.11
CA ALA A 892 14.78 13.72 17.34
C ALA A 892 14.36 15.04 18.02
N VAL A 893 15.25 15.65 18.81
CA VAL A 893 14.88 16.72 19.77
C VAL A 893 14.89 18.13 19.16
N VAL A 894 15.62 18.36 18.06
CA VAL A 894 15.85 19.74 17.56
C VAL A 894 15.10 20.09 16.27
N LEU A 895 14.66 19.12 15.46
CA LEU A 895 13.96 19.39 14.18
C LEU A 895 12.43 19.33 14.24
N ARG A 896 11.86 18.67 15.25
CA ARG A 896 10.39 18.60 15.40
C ARG A 896 9.77 19.92 15.87
N GLY A 897 10.55 20.82 16.45
CA GLY A 897 10.06 22.07 17.05
C GLY A 897 9.84 23.26 16.09
N ASP A 898 10.33 23.21 14.85
CA ASP A 898 10.42 24.41 13.99
C ASP A 898 9.53 24.39 12.73
N GLY A 899 8.71 23.35 12.51
CA GLY A 899 7.81 23.26 11.34
C GLY A 899 8.53 23.13 9.97
N LEU A 900 9.85 23.12 9.96
CA LEU A 900 10.71 23.22 8.77
C LEU A 900 10.50 22.09 7.74
N LEU A 901 10.21 20.87 8.19
CA LEU A 901 9.89 19.74 7.30
C LEU A 901 8.52 19.90 6.62
N GLY A 902 7.51 20.39 7.35
CA GLY A 902 6.17 20.61 6.80
C GLY A 902 6.15 21.74 5.76
N GLU A 903 6.91 22.80 6.01
CA GLU A 903 7.07 23.90 5.04
C GLU A 903 7.90 23.49 3.81
N LEU A 904 8.93 22.66 4.01
CA LEU A 904 9.70 22.08 2.91
C LEU A 904 8.86 21.12 2.06
N ASP A 905 7.93 20.37 2.65
CA ASP A 905 6.99 19.52 1.92
C ASP A 905 6.10 20.33 0.97
N ILE A 906 5.55 21.46 1.44
CA ILE A 906 4.78 22.40 0.59
C ILE A 906 5.66 22.99 -0.52
N ALA A 907 6.91 23.35 -0.22
CA ALA A 907 7.83 23.91 -1.20
C ALA A 907 8.26 22.89 -2.28
N VAL A 908 8.41 21.60 -1.90
CA VAL A 908 8.67 20.50 -2.85
C VAL A 908 7.46 20.26 -3.75
N GLU A 909 6.27 20.27 -3.17
CA GLU A 909 5.02 20.16 -3.93
C GLU A 909 4.91 21.32 -4.93
N LEU A 910 5.14 22.56 -4.49
CA LEU A 910 5.16 23.73 -5.36
C LEU A 910 6.23 23.64 -6.46
N GLU A 911 7.45 23.16 -6.17
CA GLU A 911 8.50 22.97 -7.19
C GLU A 911 8.07 21.95 -8.26
N SER A 912 7.39 20.88 -7.85
CA SER A 912 6.83 19.88 -8.76
C SER A 912 5.72 20.48 -9.63
N GLU A 913 4.74 21.14 -9.02
CA GLU A 913 3.61 21.73 -9.75
C GLU A 913 4.06 22.87 -10.70
N MET A 914 5.10 23.62 -10.33
CA MET A 914 5.73 24.62 -11.22
C MET A 914 6.45 23.96 -12.41
N GLN A 915 7.10 22.81 -12.22
CA GLN A 915 7.66 22.04 -13.33
C GLN A 915 6.56 21.52 -14.26
N THR A 916 5.47 21.00 -13.72
CA THR A 916 4.30 20.58 -14.49
C THR A 916 3.70 21.74 -15.28
N LEU A 917 3.59 22.92 -14.67
CA LEU A 917 3.14 24.14 -15.34
C LEU A 917 4.04 24.51 -16.54
N SER A 918 5.36 24.36 -16.41
CA SER A 918 6.32 24.65 -17.50
C SER A 918 6.23 23.70 -18.70
N GLN A 919 5.59 22.55 -18.55
CA GLN A 919 5.42 21.55 -19.61
C GLN A 919 4.08 21.69 -20.36
N LYS A 920 3.15 22.51 -19.82
CA LYS A 920 1.82 22.73 -20.41
C LYS A 920 1.86 23.93 -21.36
N ASP A 921 0.89 23.99 -22.27
CA ASP A 921 0.68 25.18 -23.12
C ASP A 921 0.37 26.38 -22.21
N PRO A 922 1.15 27.47 -22.28
CA PRO A 922 1.07 28.58 -21.34
C PRO A 922 -0.28 29.31 -21.35
N TRP A 923 -1.04 29.18 -22.43
CA TRP A 923 -2.29 29.93 -22.61
C TRP A 923 -3.49 29.03 -22.84
N ALA A 924 -3.36 27.73 -22.62
CA ALA A 924 -4.46 26.80 -22.71
C ALA A 924 -5.43 26.96 -21.50
N PRO A 925 -6.74 26.74 -21.69
CA PRO A 925 -7.73 26.83 -20.60
C PRO A 925 -7.40 25.92 -19.40
N GLU A 926 -6.81 24.75 -19.65
CA GLU A 926 -6.43 23.76 -18.65
C GLU A 926 -5.27 24.22 -17.74
N THR A 927 -4.55 25.26 -18.14
CA THR A 927 -3.42 25.83 -17.40
C THR A 927 -3.89 26.71 -16.23
N ILE A 928 -5.15 27.18 -16.24
CA ILE A 928 -5.72 28.04 -15.19
C ILE A 928 -5.81 27.33 -13.84
N GLU A 929 -6.27 26.07 -13.82
CA GLU A 929 -6.38 25.28 -12.59
C GLU A 929 -4.99 25.05 -11.97
N GLN A 930 -4.00 24.80 -12.83
CA GLN A 930 -2.61 24.61 -12.42
C GLN A 930 -2.00 25.88 -11.81
N ILE A 931 -2.26 27.04 -12.41
CA ILE A 931 -1.81 28.34 -11.89
C ILE A 931 -2.42 28.60 -10.50
N ARG A 932 -3.73 28.35 -10.33
CA ARG A 932 -4.42 28.52 -9.04
C ARG A 932 -3.88 27.58 -7.96
N LEU A 933 -3.59 26.32 -8.31
CA LEU A 933 -2.96 25.37 -7.40
C LEU A 933 -1.59 25.86 -6.93
N CYS A 934 -0.72 26.27 -7.87
CA CYS A 934 0.60 26.83 -7.55
C CYS A 934 0.51 28.11 -6.70
N GLN A 935 -0.44 29.01 -7.00
CA GLN A 935 -0.69 30.21 -6.19
C GLN A 935 -1.17 29.87 -4.77
N GLY A 936 -2.05 28.87 -4.63
CA GLY A 936 -2.51 28.36 -3.34
C GLY A 936 -1.38 27.75 -2.51
N LEU A 937 -0.51 26.95 -3.12
CA LEU A 937 0.67 26.38 -2.47
C LEU A 937 1.68 27.46 -2.07
N LEU A 938 1.93 28.44 -2.94
CA LEU A 938 2.80 29.58 -2.65
C LEU A 938 2.26 30.42 -1.49
N GLY A 939 0.93 30.62 -1.40
CA GLY A 939 0.27 31.34 -0.32
C GLY A 939 0.26 30.61 1.03
N ARG A 940 0.54 29.31 1.05
CA ARG A 940 0.65 28.48 2.27
C ARG A 940 2.06 28.47 2.88
N LEU A 941 3.07 28.97 2.18
CA LEU A 941 4.43 29.12 2.74
C LEU A 941 4.45 30.26 3.76
N ASN A 942 5.06 30.02 4.93
CA ASN A 942 5.08 30.97 6.04
C ASN A 942 6.01 32.15 5.76
N VAL A 943 5.91 33.23 6.55
CA VAL A 943 6.71 34.46 6.40
C VAL A 943 8.23 34.18 6.43
N LYS A 944 8.67 33.17 7.20
CA LYS A 944 10.09 32.74 7.26
C LYS A 944 10.60 32.14 5.94
N PHE A 945 9.71 31.62 5.10
CA PHE A 945 10.01 31.03 3.79
C PHE A 945 9.45 31.86 2.63
N ALA A 946 8.86 33.03 2.89
CA ALA A 946 8.32 33.92 1.86
C ALA A 946 9.40 34.35 0.84
N GLY A 947 10.67 34.46 1.27
CA GLY A 947 11.81 34.75 0.39
C GLY A 947 12.16 33.62 -0.58
N LEU A 948 11.68 32.39 -0.36
CA LEU A 948 11.92 31.25 -1.23
C LEU A 948 11.23 31.42 -2.60
N GLY A 949 9.98 31.89 -2.58
CA GLY A 949 9.21 32.14 -3.81
C GLY A 949 9.82 33.23 -4.69
N GLU A 950 10.51 34.20 -4.09
CA GLU A 950 11.26 35.24 -4.80
C GLU A 950 12.61 34.73 -5.32
N ALA A 951 13.38 34.03 -4.49
CA ALA A 951 14.68 33.46 -4.87
C ALA A 951 14.57 32.43 -6.01
N ARG A 952 13.49 31.64 -6.03
CA ARG A 952 13.20 30.63 -7.05
C ARG A 952 12.44 31.19 -8.27
N GLY A 953 11.99 32.45 -8.22
CA GLY A 953 11.29 33.12 -9.32
C GLY A 953 9.83 32.71 -9.54
N TRP A 954 9.25 31.84 -8.71
CA TRP A 954 7.90 31.26 -8.91
C TRP A 954 6.79 32.31 -8.96
N ARG A 955 6.85 33.34 -8.11
CA ARG A 955 5.84 34.42 -8.10
C ARG A 955 5.76 35.13 -9.44
N ARG A 956 6.92 35.49 -10.01
CA ARG A 956 7.01 36.19 -11.30
C ARG A 956 6.51 35.30 -12.44
N SER A 957 6.89 34.02 -12.44
CA SER A 957 6.41 33.07 -13.45
C SER A 957 4.88 32.93 -13.41
N LEU A 958 4.28 32.72 -12.23
CA LEU A 958 2.83 32.58 -12.09
C LEU A 958 2.06 33.83 -12.53
N GLU A 959 2.56 35.03 -12.21
CA GLU A 959 1.99 36.29 -12.68
C GLU A 959 2.05 36.42 -14.21
N ALA A 960 3.15 35.98 -14.85
CA ALA A 960 3.30 36.01 -16.30
C ALA A 960 2.33 35.04 -17.01
N TYR A 961 2.16 33.82 -16.47
CA TYR A 961 1.18 32.84 -16.99
C TYR A 961 -0.26 33.37 -16.90
N ASP A 962 -0.67 33.91 -15.73
CA ASP A 962 -2.05 34.39 -15.52
C ASP A 962 -2.38 35.61 -16.40
N ARG A 963 -1.51 36.64 -16.41
CA ARG A 963 -1.71 37.84 -17.23
C ARG A 963 -1.70 37.51 -18.73
N GLY A 964 -0.81 36.61 -19.16
CA GLY A 964 -0.74 36.17 -20.55
C GLY A 964 -2.00 35.43 -21.01
N GLY A 965 -2.55 34.54 -20.18
CA GLY A 965 -3.78 33.81 -20.48
C GLY A 965 -5.01 34.73 -20.61
N GLN A 966 -5.12 35.74 -19.73
CA GLN A 966 -6.20 36.73 -19.78
C GLN A 966 -6.11 37.60 -21.04
N ALA A 967 -4.91 38.10 -21.36
CA ALA A 967 -4.66 38.88 -22.57
C ALA A 967 -4.98 38.09 -23.84
N TRP A 968 -4.68 36.79 -23.88
CA TRP A 968 -5.03 35.92 -25.01
C TRP A 968 -6.54 35.74 -25.18
N ASN A 969 -7.28 35.51 -24.10
CA ASN A 969 -8.74 35.39 -24.17
C ASN A 969 -9.39 36.65 -24.75
N GLN A 970 -8.88 37.82 -24.34
CA GLN A 970 -9.34 39.10 -24.90
C GLN A 970 -8.97 39.19 -26.39
N LEU A 971 -7.73 38.87 -26.76
CA LEU A 971 -7.24 38.96 -28.14
C LEU A 971 -8.02 38.04 -29.10
N GLU A 972 -8.34 36.81 -28.70
CA GLU A 972 -9.15 35.87 -29.51
C GLU A 972 -10.57 36.40 -29.79
N SER A 973 -11.19 37.05 -28.81
CA SER A 973 -12.52 37.66 -28.98
C SER A 973 -12.49 38.81 -30.01
N HIS A 974 -11.47 39.67 -29.92
CA HIS A 974 -11.27 40.79 -30.83
C HIS A 974 -10.89 40.31 -32.23
N TRP A 975 -10.07 39.27 -32.35
CA TRP A 975 -9.74 38.65 -33.64
C TRP A 975 -10.98 38.10 -34.34
N SER A 976 -11.84 37.39 -33.62
CA SER A 976 -13.07 36.81 -34.16
C SER A 976 -14.03 37.90 -34.67
N LEU A 977 -14.16 38.99 -33.90
CA LEU A 977 -14.95 40.17 -34.29
C LEU A 977 -14.35 40.89 -35.49
N PHE A 978 -13.03 41.05 -35.55
CA PHE A 978 -12.33 41.64 -36.68
C PHE A 978 -12.58 40.80 -37.94
N ARG A 979 -12.28 39.50 -37.92
CA ARG A 979 -12.45 38.58 -39.06
C ARG A 979 -13.88 38.54 -39.60
N ALA A 980 -14.88 38.35 -38.73
CA ALA A 980 -16.28 38.28 -39.16
C ALA A 980 -16.77 39.56 -39.85
N ASN A 981 -16.23 40.71 -39.47
CA ASN A 981 -16.58 42.00 -40.02
C ASN A 981 -15.73 42.37 -41.25
N PHE A 982 -14.48 41.90 -41.28
CA PHE A 982 -13.53 42.11 -42.36
C PHE A 982 -13.92 41.29 -43.60
N ASP A 983 -14.31 40.03 -43.43
CA ASP A 983 -14.78 39.15 -44.52
C ASP A 983 -16.14 39.58 -45.10
N ARG A 984 -16.98 40.28 -44.34
CA ARG A 984 -18.32 40.74 -44.79
C ARG A 984 -18.29 41.94 -45.75
N LEU A 985 -17.21 42.72 -45.76
CA LEU A 985 -17.09 43.92 -46.61
C LEU A 985 -16.87 43.59 -48.10
N ASP A 986 -16.62 42.33 -48.44
CA ASP A 986 -16.42 41.81 -49.81
C ASP A 986 -17.61 42.06 -50.75
N THR A 987 -18.82 42.29 -50.22
CA THR A 987 -20.04 42.38 -51.04
C THR A 987 -20.43 43.80 -51.46
N LEU A 988 -19.71 44.84 -50.99
CA LEU A 988 -20.13 46.25 -51.16
C LEU A 988 -19.09 47.16 -51.83
N PHE A 989 -17.97 46.63 -52.33
CA PHE A 989 -16.97 47.47 -52.99
C PHE A 989 -17.39 47.87 -54.40
N HIS A 990 -17.96 49.07 -54.53
CA HIS A 990 -18.12 49.75 -55.81
C HIS A 990 -16.82 50.51 -56.13
N ALA A 991 -16.15 50.14 -57.22
CA ALA A 991 -14.88 50.72 -57.68
C ALA A 991 -14.91 52.24 -57.97
N HIS A 992 -16.05 52.91 -57.76
CA HIS A 992 -16.26 54.33 -58.01
C HIS A 992 -16.49 55.17 -56.74
N VAL A 993 -16.49 54.56 -55.53
CA VAL A 993 -16.79 55.28 -54.27
C VAL A 993 -15.66 55.10 -53.26
N LYS A 994 -15.26 56.22 -52.64
CA LYS A 994 -14.21 56.39 -51.61
C LYS A 994 -14.44 55.59 -50.30
N ALA A 995 -14.54 54.27 -50.35
CA ALA A 995 -14.84 53.43 -49.18
C ALA A 995 -13.59 52.99 -48.37
N TRP A 996 -12.47 53.72 -48.44
CA TRP A 996 -11.21 53.34 -47.79
C TRP A 996 -11.24 53.50 -46.25
N SER A 997 -11.94 54.51 -45.74
CA SER A 997 -11.89 54.91 -44.32
C SER A 997 -12.43 53.84 -43.37
N GLY A 998 -13.54 53.19 -43.71
CA GLY A 998 -14.16 52.17 -42.86
C GLY A 998 -13.34 50.88 -42.73
N PHE A 999 -12.48 50.58 -43.70
CA PHE A 999 -11.56 49.45 -43.64
C PHE A 999 -10.30 49.81 -42.84
N MET A 1000 -9.71 50.98 -43.11
CA MET A 1000 -8.53 51.46 -42.37
C MET A 1000 -8.80 51.58 -40.87
N GLU A 1001 -9.95 52.12 -40.47
CA GLU A 1001 -10.33 52.24 -39.05
C GLU A 1001 -10.42 50.88 -38.34
N ARG A 1002 -10.82 49.82 -39.05
CA ARG A 1002 -10.88 48.46 -38.49
C ARG A 1002 -9.49 47.85 -38.34
N VAL A 1003 -8.61 48.08 -39.30
CA VAL A 1003 -7.20 47.65 -39.21
C VAL A 1003 -6.47 48.42 -38.10
N ASP A 1004 -6.75 49.71 -37.92
CA ASP A 1004 -6.25 50.51 -36.80
C ASP A 1004 -6.70 49.95 -35.45
N ARG A 1005 -8.01 49.73 -35.29
CA ARG A 1005 -8.55 49.13 -34.06
C ARG A 1005 -7.93 47.75 -33.77
N TRP A 1006 -7.70 46.93 -34.80
CA TRP A 1006 -7.04 45.63 -34.62
C TRP A 1006 -5.57 45.78 -34.23
N CYS A 1007 -4.84 46.72 -34.83
CA CYS A 1007 -3.48 47.06 -34.44
C CYS A 1007 -3.39 47.52 -32.98
N ASP A 1008 -4.37 48.29 -32.49
CA ASP A 1008 -4.45 48.74 -31.10
C ASP A 1008 -4.67 47.57 -30.12
N GLN A 1009 -5.55 46.62 -30.49
CA GLN A 1009 -5.76 45.41 -29.68
C GLN A 1009 -4.51 44.53 -29.61
N LEU A 1010 -3.79 44.38 -30.73
CA LEU A 1010 -2.49 43.71 -30.73
C LEU A 1010 -1.48 44.46 -29.84
N ALA A 1011 -1.45 45.80 -29.88
CA ALA A 1011 -0.57 46.62 -29.04
C ALA A 1011 -0.81 46.39 -27.55
N ALA A 1012 -2.08 46.31 -27.15
CA ALA A 1012 -2.45 46.07 -25.77
C ALA A 1012 -2.00 44.69 -25.31
N ALA A 1013 -2.15 43.66 -26.16
CA ALA A 1013 -1.82 42.28 -25.84
C ALA A 1013 -0.30 42.03 -25.69
N VAL A 1014 0.56 42.73 -26.45
CA VAL A 1014 2.03 42.62 -26.38
C VAL A 1014 2.56 42.81 -24.95
N ASN A 1015 2.00 43.76 -24.21
CA ASN A 1015 2.51 44.12 -22.87
C ASN A 1015 2.25 43.04 -21.80
N TYR A 1016 1.38 42.06 -22.09
CA TYR A 1016 0.93 41.06 -21.12
C TYR A 1016 1.29 39.63 -21.54
N ILE A 1017 1.62 39.41 -22.80
CA ILE A 1017 1.96 38.09 -23.34
C ILE A 1017 3.47 37.92 -23.34
N ASP A 1018 3.97 37.17 -22.36
CA ASP A 1018 5.39 36.90 -22.19
C ASP A 1018 5.83 35.74 -23.09
N TRP A 1019 6.64 36.06 -24.10
CA TRP A 1019 7.19 35.10 -25.06
C TRP A 1019 8.39 34.31 -24.52
N SER A 1020 8.88 34.63 -23.31
CA SER A 1020 9.94 33.87 -22.63
C SER A 1020 9.41 32.66 -21.84
N LEU A 1021 8.08 32.50 -21.75
CA LEU A 1021 7.50 31.34 -21.10
C LEU A 1021 7.81 30.04 -21.87
N PRO A 1022 8.09 28.93 -21.17
CA PRO A 1022 8.24 27.61 -21.79
C PRO A 1022 7.00 27.21 -22.61
N GLY A 1023 7.21 26.64 -23.80
CA GLY A 1023 6.15 26.08 -24.63
C GLY A 1023 5.30 27.09 -25.41
N VAL A 1024 5.63 28.39 -25.37
CA VAL A 1024 4.93 29.45 -26.09
C VAL A 1024 4.91 29.22 -27.61
N GLU A 1025 6.04 28.83 -28.20
CA GLU A 1025 6.14 28.61 -29.65
C GLU A 1025 5.27 27.44 -30.13
N THR A 1026 4.98 26.50 -29.24
CA THR A 1026 4.13 25.33 -29.48
C THR A 1026 2.68 25.55 -29.06
N SER A 1027 2.30 26.75 -28.62
CA SER A 1027 0.95 27.02 -28.17
C SER A 1027 -0.06 26.77 -29.29
N ALA A 1028 -1.11 26.02 -28.98
CA ALA A 1028 -2.17 25.71 -29.94
C ALA A 1028 -2.93 26.97 -30.36
N ARG A 1029 -3.09 27.93 -29.45
CA ARG A 1029 -3.76 29.21 -29.72
C ARG A 1029 -2.98 30.08 -30.70
N TRP A 1030 -1.67 30.25 -30.46
CA TRP A 1030 -0.79 30.95 -31.39
C TRP A 1030 -0.75 30.26 -32.76
N THR A 1031 -0.59 28.94 -32.78
CA THR A 1031 -0.56 28.15 -34.02
C THR A 1031 -1.86 28.30 -34.83
N ARG A 1032 -3.03 28.27 -34.16
CA ARG A 1032 -4.33 28.47 -34.80
C ARG A 1032 -4.50 29.90 -35.34
N LEU A 1033 -4.12 30.92 -34.58
CA LEU A 1033 -4.16 32.31 -35.04
C LEU A 1033 -3.29 32.48 -36.29
N MET A 1034 -2.06 31.95 -36.26
CA MET A 1034 -1.13 32.02 -37.38
C MET A 1034 -1.59 31.22 -38.60
N ALA A 1035 -2.20 30.04 -38.40
CA ALA A 1035 -2.80 29.28 -39.50
C ALA A 1035 -3.96 30.06 -40.15
N ALA A 1036 -4.86 30.62 -39.34
CA ALA A 1036 -5.98 31.43 -39.83
C ALA A 1036 -5.49 32.70 -40.56
N TRP A 1037 -4.45 33.36 -40.05
CA TRP A 1037 -3.81 34.48 -40.73
C TRP A 1037 -3.16 34.05 -42.04
N ARG A 1038 -2.42 32.93 -42.05
CA ARG A 1038 -1.75 32.38 -43.24
C ARG A 1038 -2.72 32.07 -44.37
N GLU A 1039 -3.91 31.57 -44.02
CA GLU A 1039 -5.00 31.23 -44.93
C GLU A 1039 -5.83 32.44 -45.38
N SER A 1040 -5.72 33.57 -44.68
CA SER A 1040 -6.38 34.82 -45.09
C SER A 1040 -5.77 35.38 -46.39
N ARG A 1041 -6.57 36.15 -47.14
CA ARG A 1041 -6.10 36.76 -48.41
C ARG A 1041 -4.91 37.68 -48.18
N GLU A 1042 -4.94 38.44 -47.08
CA GLU A 1042 -3.89 39.35 -46.64
C GLU A 1042 -2.62 38.60 -46.26
N GLY A 1043 -2.73 37.48 -45.55
CA GLY A 1043 -1.58 36.62 -45.23
C GLY A 1043 -0.96 35.97 -46.46
N VAL A 1044 -1.76 35.62 -47.47
CA VAL A 1044 -1.25 35.13 -48.76
C VAL A 1044 -0.51 36.25 -49.52
N LEU A 1045 -1.11 37.45 -49.59
CA LEU A 1045 -0.51 38.61 -50.27
C LEU A 1045 0.78 39.05 -49.59
N TRP A 1046 0.78 39.11 -48.25
CA TRP A 1046 1.96 39.41 -47.45
C TRP A 1046 3.11 38.44 -47.75
N ARG A 1047 2.86 37.13 -47.66
CA ARG A 1047 3.90 36.13 -47.94
C ARG A 1047 4.39 36.20 -49.38
N THR A 1048 3.53 36.51 -50.33
CA THR A 1048 3.90 36.70 -51.74
C THR A 1048 4.77 37.95 -51.93
N ALA A 1049 4.52 39.03 -51.18
CA ALA A 1049 5.24 40.29 -51.31
C ALA A 1049 6.56 40.33 -50.50
N MET A 1050 6.55 39.80 -49.28
CA MET A 1050 7.60 39.96 -48.26
C MET A 1050 8.33 38.67 -47.91
N GLY A 1051 7.74 37.48 -48.14
CA GLY A 1051 8.39 36.19 -47.93
C GLY A 1051 8.45 35.65 -46.48
N ASP A 1052 8.08 36.45 -45.49
CA ASP A 1052 8.21 36.12 -44.06
C ASP A 1052 6.87 36.00 -43.32
N GLU A 1053 6.85 35.20 -42.25
CA GLU A 1053 5.72 35.05 -41.32
C GLU A 1053 6.05 35.66 -39.94
N PRO A 1054 5.07 36.30 -39.27
CA PRO A 1054 5.29 36.83 -37.93
C PRO A 1054 5.48 35.69 -36.91
N ARG A 1055 6.47 35.84 -36.03
CA ARG A 1055 6.84 34.83 -35.01
C ARG A 1055 6.24 35.10 -33.63
N ASN A 1056 5.72 36.30 -33.42
CA ASN A 1056 5.06 36.74 -32.20
C ASN A 1056 4.00 37.81 -32.52
N ILE A 1057 3.26 38.26 -31.50
CA ILE A 1057 2.22 39.28 -31.65
C ILE A 1057 2.78 40.62 -32.13
N ASP A 1058 3.99 41.00 -31.71
CA ASP A 1058 4.67 42.21 -32.21
C ASP A 1058 4.88 42.15 -33.73
N GLY A 1059 5.35 41.01 -34.23
CA GLY A 1059 5.50 40.77 -35.65
C GLY A 1059 4.16 40.84 -36.38
N LEU A 1060 3.10 40.26 -35.82
CA LEU A 1060 1.77 40.29 -36.42
C LEU A 1060 1.20 41.72 -36.46
N GLN A 1061 1.42 42.50 -35.41
CA GLN A 1061 1.06 43.91 -35.38
C GLN A 1061 1.81 44.70 -36.45
N HIS A 1062 3.10 44.44 -36.62
CA HIS A 1062 3.89 45.07 -37.66
C HIS A 1062 3.33 44.77 -39.05
N CYS A 1063 2.92 43.54 -39.32
CA CYS A 1063 2.27 43.15 -40.58
C CYS A 1063 1.01 43.99 -40.85
N TYR A 1064 0.10 44.10 -39.88
CA TYR A 1064 -1.13 44.85 -40.06
C TYR A 1064 -0.93 46.37 -40.16
N ARG A 1065 0.09 46.94 -39.49
CA ARG A 1065 0.47 48.36 -39.66
C ARG A 1065 0.97 48.64 -41.08
N GLN A 1066 1.83 47.79 -41.60
CA GLN A 1066 2.31 47.93 -42.98
C GLN A 1066 1.19 47.77 -44.00
N LEU A 1067 0.25 46.83 -43.77
CA LEU A 1067 -0.94 46.70 -44.61
C LEU A 1067 -1.77 47.99 -44.61
N ARG A 1068 -1.97 48.61 -43.43
CA ARG A 1068 -2.68 49.90 -43.33
C ARG A 1068 -1.98 51.00 -44.12
N ASP A 1069 -0.66 51.10 -44.00
CA ASP A 1069 0.12 52.12 -44.69
C ASP A 1069 0.11 51.89 -46.23
N ASP A 1070 0.20 50.64 -46.69
CA ASP A 1070 0.01 50.27 -48.11
C ASP A 1070 -1.34 50.76 -48.66
N MET A 1071 -2.41 50.55 -47.90
CA MET A 1071 -3.75 51.02 -48.29
C MET A 1071 -3.87 52.54 -48.34
N ARG A 1072 -3.29 53.25 -47.38
CA ARG A 1072 -3.30 54.72 -47.35
C ARG A 1072 -2.56 55.29 -48.56
N ASP A 1073 -1.38 54.74 -48.82
CA ASP A 1073 -0.51 55.22 -49.89
C ASP A 1073 -1.12 54.87 -51.26
N PHE A 1074 -1.73 53.68 -51.40
CA PHE A 1074 -2.48 53.31 -52.60
C PHE A 1074 -3.77 54.12 -52.80
N SER A 1075 -4.50 54.44 -51.72
CA SER A 1075 -5.68 55.31 -51.79
C SER A 1075 -5.32 56.68 -52.36
N THR A 1076 -4.17 57.23 -51.98
CA THR A 1076 -3.67 58.51 -52.50
C THR A 1076 -3.38 58.42 -54.00
N LEU A 1077 -2.70 57.34 -54.42
CA LEU A 1077 -2.42 57.07 -55.84
C LEU A 1077 -3.72 56.87 -56.65
N HIS A 1078 -4.70 56.16 -56.08
CA HIS A 1078 -5.99 55.92 -56.70
C HIS A 1078 -6.76 57.24 -56.93
N GLU A 1079 -6.80 58.13 -55.94
CA GLU A 1079 -7.43 59.45 -56.09
C GLU A 1079 -6.72 60.31 -57.14
N GLU A 1080 -5.38 60.29 -57.15
CA GLU A 1080 -4.58 61.01 -58.13
C GLU A 1080 -4.88 60.55 -59.57
N LEU A 1081 -4.93 59.23 -59.81
CA LEU A 1081 -5.20 58.65 -61.13
C LEU A 1081 -6.63 58.93 -61.61
N LEU A 1082 -7.64 58.84 -60.74
CA LEU A 1082 -9.01 59.16 -61.10
C LEU A 1082 -9.23 60.65 -61.37
N MET A 1083 -8.52 61.54 -60.66
CA MET A 1083 -8.60 62.98 -60.92
C MET A 1083 -7.98 63.37 -62.27
N ARG A 1084 -6.84 62.75 -62.62
CA ARG A 1084 -6.13 63.07 -63.87
C ARG A 1084 -6.72 62.37 -65.11
N ILE A 1085 -7.42 61.25 -64.94
CA ILE A 1085 -8.09 60.50 -66.04
C ILE A 1085 -9.59 60.33 -65.76
N PRO A 1086 -10.38 61.42 -65.73
CA PRO A 1086 -11.77 61.36 -65.31
C PRO A 1086 -12.72 60.75 -66.36
N ARG A 1087 -12.28 60.62 -67.62
CA ARG A 1087 -13.08 60.13 -68.76
C ARG A 1087 -12.22 59.31 -69.73
N TYR A 1088 -12.86 58.52 -70.59
CA TYR A 1088 -12.19 57.69 -71.58
C TYR A 1088 -11.45 58.54 -72.62
N ILE A 1089 -10.18 58.22 -72.88
CA ILE A 1089 -9.31 58.92 -73.83
C ILE A 1089 -8.77 57.87 -74.81
N SER A 1090 -9.22 57.91 -76.07
CA SER A 1090 -8.87 56.90 -77.08
C SER A 1090 -7.48 57.06 -77.69
N ASP A 1091 -6.88 58.26 -77.58
CA ASP A 1091 -5.51 58.54 -78.03
C ASP A 1091 -4.89 59.67 -77.18
N PRO A 1092 -4.29 59.35 -76.01
CA PRO A 1092 -3.66 60.35 -75.15
C PRO A 1092 -2.41 60.92 -75.83
N ASP A 1093 -2.26 62.24 -75.79
CA ASP A 1093 -1.09 62.91 -76.34
C ASP A 1093 0.18 62.65 -75.51
N ASP A 1094 1.35 62.89 -76.10
CA ASP A 1094 2.63 62.56 -75.47
C ASP A 1094 2.91 63.42 -74.23
N ALA A 1095 2.29 64.61 -74.11
CA ALA A 1095 2.41 65.48 -72.94
C ALA A 1095 1.64 64.92 -71.73
N LEU A 1096 0.41 64.45 -71.95
CA LEU A 1096 -0.40 63.80 -70.91
C LEU A 1096 0.20 62.46 -70.48
N LEU A 1097 0.74 61.67 -71.41
CA LEU A 1097 1.45 60.43 -71.10
C LEU A 1097 2.73 60.69 -70.29
N ALA A 1098 3.50 61.74 -70.60
CA ALA A 1098 4.68 62.12 -69.83
C ALA A 1098 4.30 62.55 -68.40
N GLU A 1099 3.19 63.27 -68.22
CA GLU A 1099 2.68 63.68 -66.90
C GLU A 1099 2.18 62.46 -66.08
N LEU A 1100 1.56 61.48 -66.72
CA LEU A 1100 1.02 60.27 -66.09
C LEU A 1100 2.04 59.13 -65.92
N THR A 1101 3.25 59.27 -66.46
CA THR A 1101 4.26 58.20 -66.46
C THR A 1101 4.62 57.74 -65.05
N ASP A 1102 4.82 58.67 -64.11
CA ASP A 1102 5.16 58.31 -62.72
C ASP A 1102 3.98 57.63 -61.98
N PRO A 1103 2.75 58.19 -61.96
CA PRO A 1103 1.58 57.52 -61.38
C PRO A 1103 1.28 56.15 -61.99
N LEU A 1104 1.37 56.00 -63.32
CA LEU A 1104 1.11 54.72 -64.00
C LEU A 1104 2.22 53.70 -63.73
N SER A 1105 3.49 54.12 -63.67
CA SER A 1105 4.59 53.24 -63.28
C SER A 1105 4.45 52.77 -61.84
N ARG A 1106 4.03 53.66 -60.92
CA ARG A 1106 3.73 53.32 -59.53
C ARG A 1106 2.57 52.32 -59.43
N LEU A 1107 1.50 52.50 -60.20
CA LEU A 1107 0.38 51.54 -60.27
C LEU A 1107 0.83 50.17 -60.79
N ALA A 1108 1.60 50.14 -61.88
CA ALA A 1108 2.10 48.91 -62.49
C ALA A 1108 3.02 48.13 -61.55
N LYS A 1109 3.92 48.82 -60.83
CA LYS A 1109 4.88 48.21 -59.90
C LYS A 1109 4.31 47.95 -58.51
N TRP A 1110 3.11 48.42 -58.20
CA TRP A 1110 2.52 48.27 -56.88
C TRP A 1110 2.29 46.81 -56.52
N ARG A 1111 2.77 46.39 -55.34
CA ARG A 1111 2.57 45.04 -54.80
C ARG A 1111 1.54 45.11 -53.68
N PRO A 1112 0.28 44.75 -53.94
CA PRO A 1112 -0.78 44.90 -52.95
C PRO A 1112 -0.53 44.00 -51.74
N LEU A 1113 -0.58 44.57 -50.53
CA LEU A 1113 -0.54 43.80 -49.27
C LEU A 1113 -1.93 43.49 -48.72
N SER A 1114 -2.97 44.12 -49.28
CA SER A 1114 -4.37 43.88 -48.93
C SER A 1114 -5.18 43.49 -50.15
N HIS A 1115 -6.21 42.66 -49.93
CA HIS A 1115 -7.06 42.21 -51.02
C HIS A 1115 -7.87 43.34 -51.69
N PRO A 1116 -8.43 44.34 -50.96
CA PRO A 1116 -9.10 45.48 -51.61
C PRO A 1116 -8.19 46.28 -52.54
N VAL A 1117 -6.92 46.47 -52.16
CA VAL A 1117 -5.92 47.13 -53.02
C VAL A 1117 -5.64 46.29 -54.27
N GLN A 1118 -5.54 44.97 -54.13
CA GLN A 1118 -5.34 44.06 -55.27
C GLN A 1118 -6.51 44.14 -56.27
N GLU A 1119 -7.76 44.08 -55.80
CA GLU A 1119 -8.94 44.12 -56.65
C GLU A 1119 -9.12 45.48 -57.33
N ILE A 1120 -8.95 46.58 -56.59
CA ILE A 1120 -9.04 47.94 -57.17
C ILE A 1120 -7.90 48.14 -58.18
N ARG A 1121 -6.68 47.71 -57.88
CA ARG A 1121 -5.57 47.76 -58.85
C ARG A 1121 -5.88 46.95 -60.10
N ARG A 1122 -6.40 45.73 -59.96
CA ARG A 1122 -6.77 44.86 -61.10
C ARG A 1122 -7.83 45.54 -61.96
N PHE A 1123 -8.86 46.09 -61.33
CA PHE A 1123 -9.91 46.83 -62.01
C PHE A 1123 -9.37 48.07 -62.74
N LEU A 1124 -8.55 48.90 -62.08
CA LEU A 1124 -7.95 50.09 -62.68
C LEU A 1124 -6.99 49.78 -63.84
N MET A 1125 -6.41 48.58 -63.89
CA MET A 1125 -5.53 48.16 -65.00
C MET A 1125 -6.29 47.46 -66.13
N ASP A 1126 -7.59 47.20 -65.98
CA ASP A 1126 -8.41 46.58 -67.02
C ASP A 1126 -8.74 47.61 -68.11
N SER A 1127 -8.16 47.40 -69.30
CA SER A 1127 -8.29 48.30 -70.44
C SER A 1127 -9.67 48.31 -71.09
N ASP A 1128 -10.45 47.26 -70.89
CA ASP A 1128 -11.77 47.11 -71.51
C ASP A 1128 -12.87 47.74 -70.64
N VAL A 1129 -12.55 47.98 -69.35
CA VAL A 1129 -13.52 48.39 -68.33
C VAL A 1129 -13.25 49.79 -67.79
N THR A 1130 -11.99 50.23 -67.71
CA THR A 1130 -11.64 51.50 -67.06
C THR A 1130 -10.85 52.45 -67.93
N ASN A 1131 -11.08 53.76 -67.73
CA ASN A 1131 -10.33 54.81 -68.43
C ASN A 1131 -8.83 54.78 -68.09
N VAL A 1132 -8.50 54.46 -66.83
CA VAL A 1132 -7.11 54.31 -66.37
C VAL A 1132 -6.44 53.12 -67.05
N GLY A 1133 -7.13 51.99 -67.17
CA GLY A 1133 -6.60 50.79 -67.83
C GLY A 1133 -6.37 50.99 -69.33
N ALA A 1134 -7.27 51.69 -70.01
CA ALA A 1134 -7.12 52.02 -71.42
C ALA A 1134 -5.89 52.90 -71.68
N VAL A 1135 -5.69 53.94 -70.85
CA VAL A 1135 -4.51 54.81 -70.92
C VAL A 1135 -3.22 54.06 -70.52
N HIS A 1136 -3.29 53.19 -69.51
CA HIS A 1136 -2.17 52.33 -69.10
C HIS A 1136 -1.73 51.38 -70.22
N ALA A 1137 -2.66 50.78 -70.96
CA ALA A 1137 -2.35 49.88 -72.09
C ALA A 1137 -1.63 50.61 -73.24
N ILE A 1138 -2.04 51.85 -73.53
CA ILE A 1138 -1.38 52.69 -74.54
C ILE A 1138 0.02 53.14 -74.05
N TRP A 1139 0.14 53.51 -72.78
CA TRP A 1139 1.42 53.84 -72.15
C TRP A 1139 2.41 52.67 -72.18
N ALA A 1140 1.95 51.46 -71.82
CA ALA A 1140 2.78 50.25 -71.80
C ALA A 1140 3.26 49.86 -73.22
N THR A 1141 2.39 49.94 -74.23
CA THR A 1141 2.75 49.64 -75.64
C THR A 1141 3.66 50.70 -76.27
N ARG A 1142 3.50 51.99 -75.93
CA ARG A 1142 4.45 53.07 -76.32
C ARG A 1142 5.79 52.98 -75.56
N GLY A 1143 5.81 52.40 -74.36
CA GLY A 1143 7.02 52.09 -73.60
C GLY A 1143 7.85 50.96 -74.22
N GLU A 1144 7.20 49.85 -74.61
CA GLU A 1144 7.84 48.69 -75.25
C GLU A 1144 8.41 49.01 -76.65
N THR A 1145 7.77 49.91 -77.39
CA THR A 1145 8.27 50.40 -78.69
C THR A 1145 9.48 51.34 -78.55
N ASN A 1146 9.62 52.04 -77.43
CA ASN A 1146 10.81 52.88 -77.14
C ASN A 1146 12.01 52.08 -76.59
N GLU A 1147 11.79 50.96 -75.91
CA GLU A 1147 12.90 50.07 -75.49
C GLU A 1147 13.41 49.20 -76.64
N THR A 1148 12.54 48.72 -77.54
CA THR A 1148 12.96 48.02 -78.76
C THR A 1148 13.63 48.93 -79.80
N ALA A 1149 13.36 50.24 -79.79
CA ALA A 1149 14.08 51.24 -80.59
C ALA A 1149 15.44 51.66 -80.01
N LYS A 1150 15.74 51.35 -78.74
CA LYS A 1150 17.04 51.61 -78.08
C LYS A 1150 17.99 50.41 -78.06
N SER A 1151 17.57 49.23 -78.53
CA SER A 1151 18.43 48.05 -78.77
C SER A 1151 18.66 47.73 -80.25
N ARG A 1152 18.62 48.75 -81.11
CA ARG A 1152 19.21 48.73 -82.46
C ARG A 1152 20.23 49.83 -82.64
#